data_AF-A0A117E192-F1
#
_entry.id   AF-A0A117E192-F1
#
_cell.length_a   1.000
_cell.length_b   1.000
_cell.length_c   1.000
_cell.angle_alpha   90.00
_cell.angle_beta   90.00
_cell.angle_gamma   90.00
#
_symmetry.space_group_name_H-M   'P 1'
#
loop_
_entity.id
_entity.type
_entity.pdbx_description
1 polymer ?
#
loop_
_entity_poly.entity_id
_entity_poly.type
_entity_poly.pdbx_seq_one_letter_code
_entity_poly.pdbx_strand_id
1 'polypeptide(L)'
;MSTLPSFSDLHGMPEPIFYPCQVRHTRVHPVVHSFSYSYLWVVLPVRWQGNSIEKYNSPVVGSGWFTVDPGDYLERGNHTGLHGKLRQYLHSQRLRDEEYPYVFLLTAPKVLGHVFNPVSFWYLYSINKTLAAVILEVNNNFGERHMYLLLSTGSTSGDTSVADPADQPCHTLNRFSSTWSKDFHVSPFNPREGMAYTLTTADPLRCERPIDSRIVLVASNRVRLIASIRATGPAILPAALSAYQRSQLILSWGWVGALTEPRIYFQAAMLHVQRKLRVWSLPVPLEKTISRRANRLERSLEYFVRGYLRHRVENTDGSFTVRYSAAGLFANDAVEIMQSPSARAVSSKCPDKAVGFRVLRPDFYTSFVESQALTAEEVFKLLAGHDFLRVSRMNVLRDLFCDESGSFPELAKLSRAGCLAFRIIAWFRKGRPAASAGLRSLSALDYYVLTSCSPAEQRHYGMQVMKLFLSRYFAFGNVPLFEGEVLVALLAVGKKIAIIGSGAAGMAALWALHQHSPHQVYLYEAAPRLGGHINTVEFKKGEDGVNVDTGFIVLNNSTYPNFLNFLKAINVPTTPSEMSFSVSRFSDSGSFEWAGSSLRNLFAQRRNLFSLSMWRMVFDMVRFNHFAPDLLRLPDVDNTMSIGEYLEKEGYSAFFRDNYLIPLTASTWSTSPDKCNLQFPAVTLIRFLYNHNLLNTLGNGLEWLGVTNGAKSYIDTIMAVFPSDHVFLNQPVVSVMNDPDSGKVKITTANGTTATYDHVILATPAPQAFSLVSKTATPLEKSILSAFETTTNTAVLHSDEALLPQNRRVWSTWNYLSNGAADQVCVTYNMNRAQGVSHAKYGSVLVTMNPLSMPDERTIQGVFQYEHPLFTPAAVRAQTMLPTIQGTRGISYVGAWTMYGFHEDAFTSAFGVAGELGARIPFPVADSRLRGCAVREVSWLEFVFKMVLQGVQGLIVWIVGGGVKEKQKAR
;
A
#
# COMPACT_ATOMS: atom_id res chain seq x y z
N MET A 1 24.57 -39.93 -13.00
CA MET A 1 24.68 -39.98 -11.52
C MET A 1 25.74 -38.98 -11.10
N SER A 2 25.34 -37.73 -10.92
CA SER A 2 26.17 -36.67 -10.34
C SER A 2 25.87 -36.62 -8.85
N THR A 3 26.89 -36.83 -8.02
CA THR A 3 26.83 -36.68 -6.57
C THR A 3 26.26 -35.31 -6.22
N LEU A 4 25.10 -35.30 -5.57
CA LEU A 4 24.46 -34.11 -5.01
C LEU A 4 25.39 -33.48 -3.96
N PRO A 5 25.46 -32.15 -3.83
CA PRO A 5 26.16 -31.54 -2.71
C PRO A 5 25.50 -31.98 -1.41
N SER A 6 26.30 -32.60 -0.55
CA SER A 6 25.91 -32.85 0.85
C SER A 6 25.66 -31.51 1.55
N PHE A 7 24.75 -31.47 2.53
CA PHE A 7 24.50 -30.24 3.27
C PHE A 7 25.76 -29.70 4.00
N SER A 8 26.84 -30.49 4.13
CA SER A 8 28.12 -30.04 4.69
C SER A 8 28.86 -28.99 3.84
N ASP A 9 28.48 -28.78 2.57
CA ASP A 9 29.12 -27.79 1.67
C ASP A 9 28.52 -26.36 1.78
N LEU A 10 27.57 -26.12 2.69
CA LEU A 10 26.76 -24.88 2.80
C LEU A 10 27.48 -23.61 3.31
N HIS A 11 28.82 -23.58 3.32
CA HIS A 11 29.57 -22.44 3.86
C HIS A 11 29.57 -21.15 3.02
N GLY A 12 28.90 -21.16 1.86
CA GLY A 12 28.85 -20.00 0.97
C GLY A 12 27.62 -19.88 0.07
N MET A 13 26.50 -20.56 0.35
CA MET A 13 25.34 -20.54 -0.56
C MET A 13 24.57 -19.20 -0.47
N PRO A 14 24.50 -18.41 -1.56
CA PRO A 14 23.71 -17.20 -1.62
C PRO A 14 22.29 -17.48 -2.15
N GLU A 15 21.75 -18.72 -2.09
CA GLU A 15 20.52 -19.05 -2.83
C GLU A 15 19.58 -20.04 -2.10
N PRO A 16 18.24 -19.93 -2.29
CA PRO A 16 17.25 -20.86 -1.76
C PRO A 16 17.28 -22.26 -2.41
N ILE A 17 17.03 -23.31 -1.62
CA ILE A 17 16.99 -24.71 -2.10
C ILE A 17 15.61 -25.31 -1.89
N PHE A 18 15.06 -25.94 -2.91
CA PHE A 18 13.74 -26.57 -2.85
C PHE A 18 13.80 -28.08 -2.64
N TYR A 19 12.83 -28.61 -1.90
CA TYR A 19 12.70 -30.04 -1.63
C TYR A 19 11.25 -30.49 -1.86
N PRO A 20 11.03 -31.47 -2.75
CA PRO A 20 9.77 -32.22 -2.81
C PRO A 20 9.62 -33.04 -1.54
N CYS A 21 8.64 -32.70 -0.71
CA CYS A 21 8.37 -33.38 0.55
C CYS A 21 7.03 -34.11 0.50
N GLN A 22 6.92 -35.20 1.24
CA GLN A 22 5.65 -35.83 1.57
C GLN A 22 5.28 -35.47 3.01
N VAL A 23 4.10 -34.91 3.17
CA VAL A 23 3.47 -34.66 4.47
C VAL A 23 2.49 -35.79 4.72
N ARG A 24 2.61 -36.45 5.88
CA ARG A 24 1.70 -37.54 6.29
C ARG A 24 1.14 -37.22 7.67
N HIS A 25 -0.17 -37.39 7.80
CA HIS A 25 -0.87 -37.32 9.07
C HIS A 25 -1.52 -38.66 9.36
N THR A 26 -1.21 -39.24 10.53
CA THR A 26 -1.77 -40.50 11.00
C THR A 26 -2.35 -40.30 12.39
N ARG A 27 -3.67 -40.32 12.48
CA ARG A 27 -4.40 -40.40 13.74
C ARG A 27 -4.52 -41.87 14.14
N VAL A 28 -4.12 -42.17 15.37
CA VAL A 28 -4.16 -43.53 15.94
C VAL A 28 -5.36 -43.70 16.89
N HIS A 29 -5.79 -42.63 17.55
CA HIS A 29 -6.88 -42.66 18.52
C HIS A 29 -7.62 -41.30 18.58
N PRO A 30 -8.95 -41.26 18.85
CA PRO A 30 -9.87 -42.39 19.07
C PRO A 30 -10.31 -43.09 17.78
N VAL A 31 -10.15 -42.44 16.63
CA VAL A 31 -10.45 -43.03 15.31
C VAL A 31 -9.16 -43.11 14.52
N VAL A 32 -8.86 -44.29 13.98
CA VAL A 32 -7.73 -44.51 13.07
C VAL A 32 -8.03 -43.83 11.74
N HIS A 33 -7.17 -42.91 11.32
CA HIS A 33 -7.28 -42.22 10.05
C HIS A 33 -5.91 -41.77 9.57
N SER A 34 -5.55 -42.03 8.32
CA SER A 34 -4.26 -41.61 7.76
C SER A 34 -4.45 -41.03 6.37
N PHE A 35 -3.73 -39.95 6.07
CA PHE A 35 -3.64 -39.40 4.74
C PHE A 35 -2.26 -38.78 4.52
N SER A 36 -1.83 -38.72 3.27
CA SER A 36 -0.57 -38.11 2.87
C SER A 36 -0.74 -37.30 1.60
N TYR A 37 0.05 -36.26 1.45
CA TYR A 37 0.09 -35.42 0.26
C TYR A 37 1.48 -34.86 0.06
N SER A 38 1.83 -34.61 -1.20
CA SER A 38 3.09 -33.97 -1.55
C SER A 38 2.98 -32.46 -1.34
N TYR A 39 4.07 -31.84 -0.89
CA TYR A 39 4.18 -30.40 -0.73
C TYR A 39 5.62 -29.95 -1.01
N LEU A 40 5.77 -28.76 -1.61
CA LEU A 40 7.07 -28.21 -1.95
C LEU A 40 7.58 -27.32 -0.80
N TRP A 41 8.77 -27.62 -0.28
CA TRP A 41 9.41 -26.86 0.79
C TRP A 41 10.66 -26.15 0.28
N VAL A 42 11.04 -25.06 0.94
CA VAL A 42 12.25 -24.29 0.66
C VAL A 42 13.10 -24.16 1.92
N VAL A 43 14.41 -24.31 1.77
CA VAL A 43 15.42 -24.04 2.78
C VAL A 43 16.16 -22.76 2.36
N LEU A 44 16.25 -21.78 3.27
CA LEU A 44 16.95 -20.52 3.04
C LEU A 44 17.86 -20.15 4.22
N PRO A 45 19.07 -19.61 3.98
CA PRO A 45 19.88 -19.02 5.03
C PRO A 45 19.27 -17.70 5.52
N VAL A 46 19.15 -17.50 6.83
CA VAL A 46 18.48 -16.30 7.41
C VAL A 46 19.34 -15.04 7.30
N ARG A 47 20.66 -15.18 7.20
CA ARG A 47 21.62 -14.09 6.92
C ARG A 47 21.76 -13.77 5.43
N TRP A 48 20.97 -14.44 4.59
CA TRP A 48 20.88 -14.10 3.18
C TRP A 48 20.30 -12.69 3.02
N GLN A 49 21.09 -11.79 2.45
CA GLN A 49 20.73 -10.41 2.12
C GLN A 49 20.34 -10.26 0.63
N GLY A 50 20.11 -11.36 -0.08
CA GLY A 50 19.44 -11.31 -1.37
C GLY A 50 17.96 -11.00 -1.14
N ASN A 51 17.42 -10.06 -1.89
CA ASN A 51 15.96 -9.90 -1.92
C ASN A 51 15.37 -11.21 -2.45
N SER A 52 14.36 -11.78 -1.79
CA SER A 52 13.45 -12.79 -2.39
C SER A 52 12.59 -12.21 -3.53
N ILE A 53 13.05 -11.13 -4.16
CA ILE A 53 12.69 -10.64 -5.48
C ILE A 53 13.91 -10.84 -6.41
N GLU A 54 14.51 -12.02 -6.44
CA GLU A 54 15.28 -12.41 -7.62
C GLU A 54 14.28 -12.72 -8.74
N LYS A 55 13.94 -11.66 -9.47
CA LYS A 55 13.48 -11.69 -10.85
C LYS A 55 14.52 -12.45 -11.68
N TYR A 56 14.44 -13.77 -11.70
CA TYR A 56 15.04 -14.51 -12.79
C TYR A 56 14.20 -14.25 -14.03
N ASN A 57 14.75 -13.44 -14.94
CA ASN A 57 14.18 -13.08 -16.23
C ASN A 57 13.44 -14.27 -16.89
N SER A 58 12.12 -14.14 -16.93
CA SER A 58 11.24 -14.80 -17.89
C SER A 58 10.27 -13.72 -18.37
N PRO A 59 9.97 -13.60 -19.67
CA PRO A 59 9.25 -12.47 -20.26
C PRO A 59 7.74 -12.46 -19.97
N VAL A 60 7.31 -12.88 -18.77
CA VAL A 60 5.92 -12.86 -18.31
C VAL A 60 5.86 -12.21 -16.93
N VAL A 61 5.53 -10.92 -16.90
CA VAL A 61 4.92 -10.16 -15.78
C VAL A 61 5.48 -10.42 -14.36
N GLY A 62 6.37 -9.54 -13.90
CA GLY A 62 6.22 -8.83 -12.63
C GLY A 62 6.49 -9.48 -11.26
N SER A 63 6.47 -10.81 -11.08
CA SER A 63 6.79 -11.45 -9.79
C SER A 63 7.65 -12.70 -10.01
N GLY A 64 8.61 -12.95 -9.10
CA GLY A 64 9.24 -14.27 -9.03
C GLY A 64 8.16 -15.34 -8.85
N TRP A 65 8.35 -16.53 -9.43
CA TRP A 65 7.34 -17.59 -9.38
C TRP A 65 7.06 -18.11 -7.96
N PHE A 66 7.96 -17.81 -7.01
CA PHE A 66 7.76 -18.03 -5.59
C PHE A 66 8.19 -16.83 -4.73
N THR A 67 7.74 -16.78 -3.47
CA THR A 67 8.11 -15.74 -2.50
C THR A 67 8.16 -16.31 -1.08
N VAL A 68 9.17 -15.89 -0.32
CA VAL A 68 9.25 -16.04 1.15
C VAL A 68 9.24 -14.63 1.72
N ASP A 69 8.09 -14.21 2.21
CA ASP A 69 7.88 -12.86 2.76
C ASP A 69 8.27 -12.86 4.25
N PRO A 70 9.28 -12.07 4.67
CA PRO A 70 9.66 -11.99 6.08
C PRO A 70 8.47 -11.72 7.00
N GLY A 71 7.42 -11.07 6.52
CA GLY A 71 6.24 -10.61 7.25
C GLY A 71 5.35 -11.74 7.74
N ASP A 72 5.56 -12.92 7.18
CA ASP A 72 4.86 -14.15 7.50
C ASP A 72 5.56 -14.99 8.56
N TYR A 73 6.69 -14.55 9.13
CA TYR A 73 7.44 -15.34 10.10
C TYR A 73 7.74 -14.59 11.40
N LEU A 74 7.87 -15.34 12.51
CA LEU A 74 8.09 -14.83 13.87
C LEU A 74 7.10 -13.70 14.24
N GLU A 75 7.57 -12.50 14.58
CA GLU A 75 6.71 -11.33 14.79
C GLU A 75 6.10 -10.84 13.46
N ARG A 76 4.88 -10.30 13.46
CA ARG A 76 4.22 -9.85 12.22
C ARG A 76 4.83 -8.55 11.65
N GLY A 77 4.84 -8.41 10.32
CA GLY A 77 5.26 -7.18 9.61
C GLY A 77 6.70 -7.24 9.09
N ASN A 78 7.16 -6.27 8.30
CA ASN A 78 8.45 -6.37 7.55
C ASN A 78 9.58 -5.46 8.05
N HIS A 79 9.45 -4.91 9.25
CA HIS A 79 10.30 -3.82 9.75
C HIS A 79 11.80 -4.15 9.87
N THR A 80 12.18 -5.40 10.19
CA THR A 80 13.59 -5.79 10.50
C THR A 80 14.09 -7.03 9.73
N GLY A 81 13.32 -7.51 8.73
CA GLY A 81 13.64 -8.74 7.98
C GLY A 81 13.60 -10.02 8.82
N LEU A 82 14.02 -11.17 8.26
CA LEU A 82 14.03 -12.46 8.99
C LEU A 82 15.07 -12.46 10.11
N HIS A 83 16.27 -11.95 9.85
CA HIS A 83 17.37 -11.92 10.82
C HIS A 83 17.06 -11.02 12.03
N GLY A 84 16.56 -9.80 11.81
CA GLY A 84 16.26 -8.89 12.90
C GLY A 84 15.12 -9.39 13.81
N LYS A 85 14.09 -10.02 13.23
CA LYS A 85 13.04 -10.68 14.00
C LYS A 85 13.53 -11.88 14.80
N LEU A 86 14.40 -12.69 14.20
CA LEU A 86 15.02 -13.81 14.90
C LEU A 86 15.82 -13.29 16.10
N ARG A 87 16.62 -12.26 15.91
CA ARG A 87 17.37 -11.60 16.99
C ARG A 87 16.45 -11.14 18.11
N GLN A 88 15.35 -10.44 17.79
CA GLN A 88 14.37 -9.99 18.76
C GLN A 88 13.71 -11.15 19.51
N TYR A 89 13.36 -12.22 18.80
CA TYR A 89 12.82 -13.43 19.43
C TYR A 89 13.83 -14.09 20.37
N LEU A 90 15.09 -14.25 19.97
CA LEU A 90 16.15 -14.81 20.81
C LEU A 90 16.38 -13.98 22.08
N HIS A 91 16.45 -12.66 21.96
CA HIS A 91 16.54 -11.78 23.14
C HIS A 91 15.30 -11.91 24.05
N SER A 92 14.11 -12.08 23.49
CA SER A 92 12.89 -12.33 24.29
C SER A 92 12.97 -13.64 25.10
N GLN A 93 13.75 -14.61 24.61
CA GLN A 93 14.04 -15.87 25.30
C GLN A 93 15.30 -15.81 26.18
N ARG A 94 15.90 -14.62 26.34
CA ARG A 94 17.16 -14.40 27.08
C ARG A 94 18.36 -15.16 26.49
N LEU A 95 18.36 -15.39 25.18
CA LEU A 95 19.48 -15.96 24.45
C LEU A 95 20.27 -14.87 23.74
N ARG A 96 21.58 -15.10 23.58
CA ARG A 96 22.49 -14.22 22.86
C ARG A 96 22.53 -14.62 21.38
N ASP A 97 22.26 -13.69 20.48
CA ASP A 97 22.24 -13.99 19.04
C ASP A 97 23.63 -14.31 18.48
N GLU A 98 24.70 -13.87 19.15
CA GLU A 98 26.08 -14.17 18.76
C GLU A 98 26.43 -15.66 18.88
N GLU A 99 25.70 -16.42 19.69
CA GLU A 99 25.89 -17.87 19.85
C GLU A 99 25.44 -18.67 18.63
N TYR A 100 24.61 -18.07 17.76
CA TYR A 100 23.98 -18.73 16.62
C TYR A 100 24.34 -18.05 15.28
N PRO A 101 25.62 -18.07 14.86
CA PRO A 101 26.05 -17.36 13.66
C PRO A 101 25.49 -17.94 12.35
N TYR A 102 25.04 -19.19 12.35
CA TYR A 102 24.48 -19.83 11.16
C TYR A 102 23.04 -20.27 11.42
N VAL A 103 22.12 -19.78 10.59
CA VAL A 103 20.69 -20.06 10.76
C VAL A 103 20.05 -20.37 9.41
N PHE A 104 19.26 -21.46 9.37
CA PHE A 104 18.48 -21.86 8.21
C PHE A 104 17.00 -21.92 8.55
N LEU A 105 16.17 -21.33 7.68
CA LEU A 105 14.72 -21.45 7.73
C LEU A 105 14.27 -22.48 6.71
N LEU A 106 13.59 -23.52 7.18
CA LEU A 106 12.89 -24.51 6.37
C LEU A 106 11.38 -24.20 6.42
N THR A 107 10.78 -23.92 5.27
CA THR A 107 9.40 -23.44 5.21
C THR A 107 8.68 -23.75 3.89
N ALA A 108 7.37 -23.49 3.85
CA ALA A 108 6.56 -23.52 2.64
C ALA A 108 6.60 -22.14 1.93
N PRO A 109 7.08 -22.04 0.69
CA PRO A 109 7.06 -20.79 -0.06
C PRO A 109 5.66 -20.46 -0.59
N LYS A 110 5.36 -19.17 -0.76
CA LYS A 110 4.24 -18.73 -1.61
C LYS A 110 4.59 -19.02 -3.04
N VAL A 111 3.74 -19.73 -3.76
CA VAL A 111 3.89 -19.95 -5.21
C VAL A 111 2.67 -19.36 -5.89
N LEU A 112 2.88 -18.49 -6.89
CA LEU A 112 1.81 -17.71 -7.54
C LEU A 112 0.88 -16.97 -6.55
N GLY A 113 1.43 -16.49 -5.43
CA GLY A 113 0.70 -15.73 -4.40
C GLY A 113 -0.05 -16.58 -3.37
N HIS A 114 -0.11 -17.91 -3.52
CA HIS A 114 -0.80 -18.81 -2.60
C HIS A 114 0.18 -19.62 -1.73
N VAL A 115 -0.13 -19.78 -0.45
CA VAL A 115 0.60 -20.67 0.47
C VAL A 115 -0.33 -21.21 1.55
N PHE A 116 -0.14 -22.48 1.90
CA PHE A 116 -0.60 -23.04 3.16
C PHE A 116 0.63 -23.47 3.97
N ASN A 117 1.00 -22.69 4.99
CA ASN A 117 2.21 -22.92 5.79
C ASN A 117 1.84 -23.25 7.25
N PRO A 118 1.60 -24.53 7.59
CA PRO A 118 1.20 -24.92 8.94
C PRO A 118 2.36 -24.91 9.93
N VAL A 119 3.60 -25.07 9.45
CA VAL A 119 4.78 -25.16 10.31
C VAL A 119 6.05 -24.76 9.57
N SER A 120 6.96 -24.06 10.24
CA SER A 120 8.29 -23.70 9.77
C SER A 120 9.33 -24.03 10.82
N PHE A 121 10.53 -24.42 10.38
CA PHE A 121 11.63 -24.81 11.26
C PHE A 121 12.80 -23.85 11.08
N TRP A 122 13.24 -23.26 12.18
CA TRP A 122 14.46 -22.47 12.22
C TRP A 122 15.55 -23.31 12.86
N TYR A 123 16.57 -23.69 12.10
CA TYR A 123 17.72 -24.44 12.59
C TYR A 123 18.86 -23.47 12.91
N LEU A 124 19.26 -23.40 14.16
CA LEU A 124 20.28 -22.47 14.66
C LEU A 124 21.52 -23.26 15.07
N TYR A 125 22.65 -22.93 14.46
CA TYR A 125 23.92 -23.63 14.66
C TYR A 125 24.92 -22.74 15.39
N SER A 126 25.70 -23.37 16.26
CA SER A 126 26.82 -22.73 16.96
C SER A 126 27.94 -22.31 16.01
N ILE A 127 28.92 -21.56 16.52
CA ILE A 127 30.16 -21.24 15.79
C ILE A 127 30.91 -22.50 15.30
N ASN A 128 30.78 -23.61 16.04
CA ASN A 128 31.36 -24.92 15.70
C ASN A 128 30.47 -25.73 14.75
N LYS A 129 29.42 -25.12 14.17
CA LYS A 129 28.50 -25.74 13.20
C LYS A 129 27.79 -26.98 13.78
N THR A 130 27.56 -26.99 15.09
CA THR A 130 26.71 -27.97 15.75
C THR A 130 25.31 -27.40 15.86
N LEU A 131 24.28 -28.18 15.53
CA LEU A 131 22.89 -27.76 15.71
C LEU A 131 22.64 -27.53 17.21
N ALA A 132 22.42 -26.27 17.58
CA ALA A 132 22.38 -25.82 18.96
C ALA A 132 20.95 -25.51 19.42
N ALA A 133 20.09 -25.05 18.51
CA ALA A 133 18.68 -24.82 18.79
C ALA A 133 17.79 -25.02 17.56
N VAL A 134 16.53 -25.35 17.79
CA VAL A 134 15.49 -25.40 16.75
C VAL A 134 14.28 -24.59 17.22
N ILE A 135 13.80 -23.65 16.41
CA ILE A 135 12.52 -22.96 16.65
C ILE A 135 11.48 -23.58 15.72
N LEU A 136 10.47 -24.20 16.32
CA LEU A 136 9.29 -24.70 15.63
C LEU A 136 8.21 -23.62 15.64
N GLU A 137 8.04 -22.95 14.51
CA GLU A 137 6.97 -21.97 14.31
C GLU A 137 5.73 -22.69 13.77
N VAL A 138 4.66 -22.74 14.57
CA VAL A 138 3.41 -23.42 14.21
C VAL A 138 2.32 -22.38 13.96
N ASN A 139 1.63 -22.48 12.83
CA ASN A 139 0.48 -21.65 12.47
C ASN A 139 -0.79 -22.50 12.49
N ASN A 140 -1.92 -21.90 12.88
CA ASN A 140 -3.23 -22.56 12.79
C ASN A 140 -4.11 -21.92 11.70
N ASN A 141 -5.19 -22.61 11.33
CA ASN A 141 -6.14 -22.12 10.32
C ASN A 141 -6.97 -20.92 10.79
N PHE A 142 -6.84 -20.50 12.05
CA PHE A 142 -7.47 -19.28 12.59
C PHE A 142 -6.55 -18.06 12.45
N GLY A 143 -5.37 -18.24 11.86
CA GLY A 143 -4.40 -17.18 11.64
C GLY A 143 -3.57 -16.83 12.87
N GLU A 144 -3.55 -17.65 13.91
CA GLU A 144 -2.68 -17.51 15.08
C GLU A 144 -1.33 -18.20 14.85
N ARG A 145 -0.32 -17.83 15.64
CA ARG A 145 1.04 -18.39 15.56
C ARG A 145 1.63 -18.63 16.93
N HIS A 146 2.36 -19.73 17.07
CA HIS A 146 3.10 -20.04 18.28
C HIS A 146 4.49 -20.60 17.97
N MET A 147 5.47 -20.25 18.80
CA MET A 147 6.86 -20.68 18.63
C MET A 147 7.25 -21.60 19.79
N TYR A 148 7.68 -22.82 19.47
CA TYR A 148 8.31 -23.73 20.42
C TYR A 148 9.83 -23.70 20.22
N LEU A 149 10.57 -23.36 21.27
CA LEU A 149 12.03 -23.35 21.25
C LEU A 149 12.56 -24.67 21.83
N LEU A 150 13.42 -25.33 21.05
CA LEU A 150 14.22 -26.48 21.46
C LEU A 150 15.67 -26.05 21.59
N LEU A 151 16.26 -26.25 22.77
CA LEU A 151 17.69 -26.08 23.00
C LEU A 151 18.37 -27.44 23.05
N SER A 152 19.53 -27.56 22.44
CA SER A 152 20.36 -28.76 22.53
C SER A 152 20.82 -28.93 23.97
N THR A 153 20.23 -29.87 24.70
CA THR A 153 20.77 -30.32 25.98
C THR A 153 22.06 -31.07 25.69
N GLY A 154 23.20 -30.60 26.20
CA GLY A 154 24.52 -31.21 26.02
C GLY A 154 24.70 -32.59 26.68
N SER A 155 23.63 -33.39 26.76
CA SER A 155 23.58 -34.70 27.40
C SER A 155 22.93 -35.69 26.45
N THR A 156 23.77 -36.50 25.79
CA THR A 156 23.42 -37.86 25.38
C THR A 156 22.97 -38.63 26.62
N SER A 157 21.67 -38.75 26.84
CA SER A 157 21.13 -39.64 27.86
C SER A 157 19.75 -40.16 27.48
N GLY A 158 19.71 -41.46 27.18
CA GLY A 158 18.62 -42.35 27.61
C GLY A 158 17.38 -42.40 26.73
N ASP A 159 17.29 -43.48 25.97
CA ASP A 159 16.12 -44.04 25.32
C ASP A 159 14.76 -43.72 25.96
N THR A 160 13.84 -43.22 25.12
CA THR A 160 12.44 -43.66 25.06
C THR A 160 11.93 -43.37 23.65
N SER A 161 12.58 -43.96 22.64
CA SER A 161 11.98 -44.03 21.30
C SER A 161 10.98 -45.18 21.29
N VAL A 162 9.70 -44.86 21.09
CA VAL A 162 8.71 -45.85 20.66
C VAL A 162 9.12 -46.25 19.25
N ALA A 163 9.85 -47.36 19.13
CA ALA A 163 10.37 -47.86 17.87
C ALA A 163 9.23 -48.36 16.96
N ASP A 164 9.25 -47.92 15.70
CA ASP A 164 8.51 -48.54 14.61
C ASP A 164 9.27 -49.82 14.22
N PRO A 165 8.64 -51.00 14.01
CA PRO A 165 9.34 -52.26 13.74
C PRO A 165 10.14 -52.29 12.41
N ALA A 166 10.21 -51.18 11.68
CA ALA A 166 10.83 -51.06 10.37
C ALA A 166 12.10 -50.18 10.32
N ASP A 167 12.51 -49.52 11.41
CA ASP A 167 13.70 -48.67 11.42
C ASP A 167 14.95 -49.47 11.89
N GLN A 168 15.92 -49.67 10.99
CA GLN A 168 17.24 -50.28 11.29
C GLN A 168 18.07 -49.42 12.29
N PRO A 169 19.01 -50.01 13.05
CA PRO A 169 19.64 -49.39 14.23
C PRO A 169 20.82 -48.44 13.92
N CYS A 170 20.85 -47.73 12.78
CA CYS A 170 22.03 -46.98 12.32
C CYS A 170 22.00 -45.44 12.45
N HIS A 171 20.97 -44.77 12.98
CA HIS A 171 20.84 -43.30 12.85
C HIS A 171 20.40 -42.48 14.09
N THR A 172 20.63 -42.94 15.32
CA THR A 172 20.22 -42.22 16.54
C THR A 172 21.06 -40.99 16.91
N LEU A 173 22.29 -40.86 16.41
CA LEU A 173 23.23 -39.78 16.82
C LEU A 173 22.96 -38.38 16.23
N ASN A 174 22.10 -38.24 15.22
CA ASN A 174 21.85 -36.98 14.50
C ASN A 174 20.39 -36.50 14.59
N ARG A 175 19.63 -36.90 15.61
CA ARG A 175 18.22 -36.48 15.81
C ARG A 175 18.06 -35.63 17.06
N PHE A 176 17.33 -34.54 16.92
CA PHE A 176 16.98 -33.59 17.97
C PHE A 176 15.54 -33.82 18.39
N SER A 177 15.30 -33.96 19.69
CA SER A 177 13.97 -34.24 20.22
C SER A 177 13.63 -33.35 21.42
N SER A 178 12.38 -32.91 21.49
CA SER A 178 11.84 -32.21 22.66
C SER A 178 10.37 -32.52 22.85
N THR A 179 9.90 -32.33 24.08
CA THR A 179 8.49 -32.43 24.41
C THR A 179 8.02 -31.16 25.11
N TRP A 180 6.88 -30.62 24.65
CA TRP A 180 6.19 -29.48 25.26
C TRP A 180 4.74 -29.83 25.54
N SER A 181 4.13 -29.13 26.51
CA SER A 181 2.68 -29.14 26.65
C SER A 181 1.99 -28.59 25.40
N LYS A 182 0.81 -29.14 25.08
CA LYS A 182 -0.01 -28.66 23.95
C LYS A 182 -0.68 -27.34 24.29
N ASP A 183 0.09 -26.29 24.09
CA ASP A 183 -0.31 -24.92 24.41
C ASP A 183 -1.01 -24.21 23.22
N PHE A 184 -0.96 -24.82 22.03
CA PHE A 184 -1.46 -24.24 20.80
C PHE A 184 -2.55 -25.09 20.14
N HIS A 185 -3.65 -24.44 19.75
CA HIS A 185 -4.81 -25.10 19.15
C HIS A 185 -4.65 -25.18 17.62
N VAL A 186 -4.15 -26.33 17.16
CA VAL A 186 -3.90 -26.60 15.72
C VAL A 186 -5.01 -27.44 15.09
N SER A 187 -5.60 -28.37 15.85
CA SER A 187 -6.63 -29.29 15.37
C SER A 187 -7.89 -29.16 16.22
N PRO A 188 -9.08 -28.95 15.60
CA PRO A 188 -10.34 -28.85 16.33
C PRO A 188 -10.77 -30.18 16.95
N PHE A 189 -10.11 -31.30 16.64
CA PHE A 189 -10.48 -32.62 17.15
C PHE A 189 -9.74 -33.02 18.42
N ASN A 190 -8.87 -32.15 18.95
CA ASN A 190 -8.08 -32.44 20.14
C ASN A 190 -8.05 -31.22 21.08
N PRO A 191 -8.44 -31.35 22.37
CA PRO A 191 -8.34 -30.25 23.34
C PRO A 191 -6.88 -29.87 23.60
N ARG A 192 -6.62 -28.65 24.10
CA ARG A 192 -5.27 -28.22 24.51
C ARG A 192 -4.80 -28.95 25.76
N GLU A 193 -5.66 -29.03 26.77
CA GLU A 193 -5.35 -29.60 28.08
C GLU A 193 -5.07 -31.11 28.02
N GLY A 194 -4.16 -31.57 28.89
CA GLY A 194 -3.82 -32.99 29.05
C GLY A 194 -3.05 -33.62 27.89
N MET A 195 -2.46 -32.82 27.00
CA MET A 195 -1.72 -33.28 25.83
C MET A 195 -0.32 -32.68 25.74
N ALA A 196 0.58 -33.38 25.07
CA ALA A 196 1.94 -32.95 24.79
C ALA A 196 2.32 -33.16 23.32
N TYR A 197 3.10 -32.24 22.75
CA TYR A 197 3.76 -32.43 21.47
C TYR A 197 5.19 -32.86 21.69
N THR A 198 5.61 -33.94 21.03
CA THR A 198 7.00 -34.35 20.90
C THR A 198 7.45 -34.08 19.47
N LEU A 199 8.41 -33.18 19.28
CA LEU A 199 9.10 -32.99 18.00
C LEU A 199 10.33 -33.88 17.99
N THR A 200 10.55 -34.61 16.91
CA THR A 200 11.82 -35.26 16.59
C THR A 200 12.23 -34.85 15.19
N THR A 201 13.37 -34.19 15.03
CA THR A 201 13.87 -33.73 13.73
C THR A 201 15.32 -34.15 13.51
N ALA A 202 15.65 -34.57 12.30
CA ALA A 202 17.04 -34.80 11.90
C ALA A 202 17.82 -33.48 11.85
N ASP A 203 19.14 -33.53 12.09
CA ASP A 203 20.07 -32.46 11.75
C ASP A 203 20.25 -32.39 10.22
N PRO A 204 19.77 -31.33 9.56
CA PRO A 204 19.90 -31.20 8.11
C PRO A 204 21.34 -31.23 7.60
N LEU A 205 22.35 -30.83 8.41
CA LEU A 205 23.76 -30.83 8.00
C LEU A 205 24.43 -32.20 8.07
N ARG A 206 23.87 -33.15 8.82
CA ARG A 206 24.53 -34.43 9.15
C ARG A 206 23.76 -35.67 8.73
N CYS A 207 22.58 -35.50 8.13
CA CYS A 207 21.72 -36.61 7.70
C CYS A 207 21.64 -36.69 6.17
N GLU A 208 21.69 -37.92 5.63
CA GLU A 208 21.50 -38.18 4.19
C GLU A 208 20.14 -37.71 3.68
N ARG A 209 19.12 -37.74 4.55
CA ARG A 209 17.79 -37.16 4.30
C ARG A 209 17.68 -35.85 5.09
N PRO A 210 17.84 -34.69 4.44
CA PRO A 210 17.98 -33.42 5.14
C PRO A 210 16.68 -32.89 5.75
N ILE A 211 15.53 -33.39 5.29
CA ILE A 211 14.22 -33.08 5.86
C ILE A 211 13.59 -34.39 6.31
N ASP A 212 13.66 -34.66 7.62
CA ASP A 212 12.94 -35.73 8.30
C ASP A 212 12.52 -35.25 9.69
N SER A 213 11.31 -34.69 9.76
CA SER A 213 10.73 -34.16 10.98
C SER A 213 9.43 -34.88 11.31
N ARG A 214 9.27 -35.28 12.57
CA ARG A 214 8.10 -35.98 13.11
C ARG A 214 7.57 -35.21 14.32
N ILE A 215 6.29 -34.87 14.31
CA ILE A 215 5.58 -34.26 15.43
C ILE A 215 4.54 -35.26 15.91
N VAL A 216 4.71 -35.72 17.15
CA VAL A 216 3.84 -36.70 17.80
C VAL A 216 3.02 -35.99 18.85
N LEU A 217 1.69 -36.12 18.76
CA LEU A 217 0.77 -35.69 19.79
C LEU A 217 0.49 -36.87 20.72
N VAL A 218 0.81 -36.69 22.00
CA VAL A 218 0.64 -37.69 23.06
C VAL A 218 -0.41 -37.20 24.06
N ALA A 219 -1.26 -38.11 24.53
CA ALA A 219 -2.18 -37.86 25.64
C ALA A 219 -2.16 -39.07 26.57
N SER A 220 -1.92 -38.85 27.87
CA SER A 220 -1.80 -39.93 28.87
C SER A 220 -0.83 -41.04 28.45
N ASN A 221 0.36 -40.66 27.96
CA ASN A 221 1.39 -41.55 27.42
C ASN A 221 0.97 -42.43 26.22
N ARG A 222 -0.16 -42.12 25.57
CA ARG A 222 -0.60 -42.79 24.33
C ARG A 222 -0.51 -41.84 23.14
N VAL A 223 0.02 -42.34 22.02
CA VAL A 223 0.08 -41.60 20.76
C VAL A 223 -1.32 -41.40 20.20
N ARG A 224 -1.68 -40.15 19.90
CA ARG A 224 -2.97 -39.76 19.32
C ARG A 224 -2.86 -39.43 17.85
N LEU A 225 -1.84 -38.65 17.48
CA LEU A 225 -1.62 -38.18 16.12
C LEU A 225 -0.11 -38.14 15.86
N ILE A 226 0.30 -38.58 14.68
CA ILE A 226 1.65 -38.45 14.16
C ILE A 226 1.55 -37.61 12.90
N ALA A 227 2.26 -36.50 12.85
CA ALA A 227 2.49 -35.71 11.65
C ALA A 227 3.96 -35.84 11.26
N SER A 228 4.25 -36.16 10.00
CA SER A 228 5.63 -36.29 9.54
C SER A 228 5.83 -35.59 8.21
N ILE A 229 6.99 -34.96 8.05
CA ILE A 229 7.44 -34.32 6.82
C ILE A 229 8.76 -34.98 6.43
N ARG A 230 8.81 -35.56 5.23
CA ARG A 230 10.01 -36.23 4.71
C ARG A 230 10.31 -35.79 3.29
N ALA A 231 11.57 -35.49 2.99
CA ALA A 231 12.02 -35.32 1.61
C ALA A 231 11.83 -36.63 0.83
N THR A 232 11.28 -36.53 -0.39
CA THR A 232 10.99 -37.66 -1.27
C THR A 232 11.78 -37.64 -2.57
N GLY A 233 12.36 -36.49 -2.91
CA GLY A 233 13.16 -36.29 -4.11
C GLY A 233 14.44 -35.52 -3.82
N PRO A 234 15.30 -35.36 -4.85
CA PRO A 234 16.55 -34.61 -4.73
C PRO A 234 16.30 -33.12 -4.49
N ALA A 235 17.33 -32.43 -3.99
CA ALA A 235 17.37 -30.98 -3.87
C ALA A 235 17.22 -30.32 -5.25
N ILE A 236 16.41 -29.26 -5.33
CA ILE A 236 16.17 -28.50 -6.54
C ILE A 236 16.72 -27.09 -6.31
N LEU A 237 17.74 -26.71 -7.10
CA LEU A 237 18.36 -25.39 -7.08
C LEU A 237 17.72 -24.52 -8.17
N PRO A 238 16.87 -23.52 -7.84
CA PRO A 238 16.15 -22.71 -8.83
C PRO A 238 17.06 -21.99 -9.82
N ALA A 239 18.23 -21.53 -9.38
CA ALA A 239 19.20 -20.83 -10.22
C ALA A 239 19.84 -21.76 -11.27
N ALA A 240 19.93 -23.06 -10.97
CA ALA A 240 20.47 -24.06 -11.89
C ALA A 240 19.42 -24.56 -12.91
N LEU A 241 18.14 -24.18 -12.77
CA LEU A 241 17.08 -24.62 -13.67
C LEU A 241 17.05 -23.80 -14.97
N SER A 242 17.00 -24.50 -16.10
CA SER A 242 16.60 -23.90 -17.38
C SER A 242 15.18 -23.34 -17.33
N ALA A 243 14.83 -22.42 -18.24
CA ALA A 243 13.48 -21.87 -18.34
C ALA A 243 12.39 -22.96 -18.48
N TYR A 244 12.67 -24.01 -19.27
CA TYR A 244 11.76 -25.15 -19.44
C TYR A 244 11.54 -25.93 -18.15
N GLN A 245 12.63 -26.30 -17.45
CA GLN A 245 12.55 -27.02 -16.17
C GLN A 245 11.85 -26.19 -15.09
N ARG A 246 12.04 -24.86 -15.11
CA ARG A 246 11.33 -23.94 -14.22
C ARG A 246 9.83 -23.92 -14.51
N SER A 247 9.42 -23.84 -15.77
CA SER A 247 8.01 -23.91 -16.14
C SER A 247 7.38 -25.25 -15.75
N GLN A 248 8.08 -26.36 -15.94
CA GLN A 248 7.64 -27.68 -15.46
C GLN A 248 7.46 -27.71 -13.95
N LEU A 249 8.40 -27.13 -13.19
CA LEU A 249 8.30 -27.05 -11.73
C LEU A 249 7.07 -26.23 -11.29
N ILE A 250 6.84 -25.07 -11.91
CA ILE A 250 5.68 -24.21 -11.62
C ILE A 250 4.37 -24.93 -11.96
N LEU A 251 4.28 -25.60 -13.11
CA LEU A 251 3.09 -26.35 -13.50
C LEU A 251 2.83 -27.55 -12.58
N SER A 252 3.88 -28.18 -12.07
CA SER A 252 3.77 -29.34 -11.17
C SER A 252 3.38 -28.96 -9.75
N TRP A 253 3.85 -27.82 -9.24
CA TRP A 253 3.74 -27.45 -7.82
C TRP A 253 2.93 -26.19 -7.54
N GLY A 254 2.70 -25.33 -8.54
CA GLY A 254 2.09 -24.01 -8.35
C GLY A 254 0.65 -24.04 -7.84
N TRP A 255 -0.08 -25.13 -8.13
CA TRP A 255 -1.46 -25.33 -7.67
C TRP A 255 -1.54 -26.09 -6.33
N VAL A 256 -0.46 -26.73 -5.87
CA VAL A 256 -0.48 -27.62 -4.70
C VAL A 256 -0.81 -26.85 -3.42
N GLY A 257 -0.23 -25.65 -3.24
CA GLY A 257 -0.53 -24.78 -2.10
C GLY A 257 -2.02 -24.41 -2.02
N ALA A 258 -2.60 -23.99 -3.15
CA ALA A 258 -4.01 -23.59 -3.23
C ALA A 258 -4.99 -24.75 -2.96
N LEU A 259 -4.66 -25.98 -3.36
CA LEU A 259 -5.52 -27.15 -3.09
C LEU A 259 -5.33 -27.79 -1.71
N THR A 260 -4.30 -27.39 -0.95
CA THR A 260 -4.01 -28.03 0.34
C THR A 260 -5.07 -27.71 1.40
N GLU A 261 -5.53 -26.46 1.49
CA GLU A 261 -6.54 -26.07 2.45
C GLU A 261 -7.93 -26.71 2.17
N PRO A 262 -8.47 -26.71 0.93
CA PRO A 262 -9.67 -27.47 0.57
C PRO A 262 -9.57 -28.97 0.91
N ARG A 263 -8.40 -29.59 0.68
CA ARG A 263 -8.16 -30.99 1.06
C ARG A 263 -8.24 -31.19 2.57
N ILE A 264 -7.68 -30.28 3.36
CA ILE A 264 -7.76 -30.32 4.83
C ILE A 264 -9.20 -30.20 5.29
N TYR A 265 -10.00 -29.29 4.73
CA TYR A 265 -11.42 -29.18 5.06
C TYR A 265 -12.20 -30.44 4.69
N PHE A 266 -11.93 -31.04 3.54
CA PHE A 266 -12.53 -32.32 3.14
C PHE A 266 -12.20 -33.44 4.15
N GLN A 267 -10.94 -33.57 4.55
CA GLN A 267 -10.51 -34.54 5.56
C GLN A 267 -11.15 -34.27 6.94
N ALA A 268 -11.28 -33.00 7.34
CA ALA A 268 -11.93 -32.60 8.57
C ALA A 268 -13.44 -32.90 8.54
N ALA A 269 -14.13 -32.61 7.44
CA ALA A 269 -15.54 -32.94 7.23
C ALA A 269 -15.77 -34.45 7.30
N MET A 270 -14.89 -35.25 6.69
CA MET A 270 -14.94 -36.71 6.79
C MET A 270 -14.79 -37.20 8.23
N LEU A 271 -13.86 -36.63 9.00
CA LEU A 271 -13.68 -36.98 10.41
C LEU A 271 -14.89 -36.59 11.27
N HIS A 272 -15.49 -35.42 11.02
CA HIS A 272 -16.63 -34.95 11.80
C HIS A 272 -17.93 -35.67 11.44
N VAL A 273 -18.26 -35.75 10.14
CA VAL A 273 -19.54 -36.27 9.64
C VAL A 273 -19.54 -37.78 9.57
N GLN A 274 -18.53 -38.40 8.94
CA GLN A 274 -18.52 -39.85 8.74
C GLN A 274 -17.97 -40.61 9.95
N ARG A 275 -16.92 -40.07 10.59
CA ARG A 275 -16.26 -40.72 11.74
C ARG A 275 -16.73 -40.20 13.10
N LYS A 276 -17.71 -39.28 13.12
CA LYS A 276 -18.36 -38.74 14.34
C LYS A 276 -17.37 -38.20 15.38
N LEU A 277 -16.25 -37.62 14.93
CA LEU A 277 -15.24 -37.10 15.83
C LEU A 277 -15.69 -35.77 16.44
N ARG A 278 -15.52 -35.64 17.77
CA ARG A 278 -15.89 -34.43 18.52
C ARG A 278 -15.04 -33.23 18.08
N VAL A 279 -15.71 -32.13 17.78
CA VAL A 279 -15.11 -30.82 17.52
C VAL A 279 -15.07 -30.03 18.83
N TRP A 280 -13.92 -29.43 19.11
CA TRP A 280 -13.67 -28.55 20.23
C TRP A 280 -13.65 -27.11 19.73
N SER A 281 -14.25 -26.19 20.50
CA SER A 281 -14.18 -24.76 20.20
C SER A 281 -12.74 -24.25 20.28
N LEU A 282 -12.42 -23.26 19.46
CA LEU A 282 -11.13 -22.56 19.52
C LEU A 282 -11.00 -21.87 20.89
N PRO A 283 -10.06 -22.30 21.75
CA PRO A 283 -9.87 -21.67 23.04
C PRO A 283 -9.09 -20.37 22.91
N VAL A 284 -9.10 -19.53 23.95
CA VAL A 284 -8.44 -18.23 23.91
C VAL A 284 -6.91 -18.38 23.78
N PRO A 285 -6.23 -17.62 22.89
CA PRO A 285 -4.78 -17.63 22.75
C PRO A 285 -4.07 -17.41 24.07
N LEU A 286 -3.01 -18.18 24.30
CA LEU A 286 -2.14 -17.94 25.45
C LEU A 286 -1.29 -16.69 25.20
N GLU A 287 -0.75 -16.11 26.26
CA GLU A 287 0.07 -14.89 26.20
C GLU A 287 1.28 -14.97 25.24
N LYS A 288 1.85 -16.17 25.13
CA LYS A 288 2.97 -16.50 24.23
C LYS A 288 2.55 -16.82 22.79
N THR A 289 1.26 -16.70 22.47
CA THR A 289 0.69 -16.92 21.14
C THR A 289 0.46 -15.58 20.48
N ILE A 290 0.91 -15.45 19.23
CA ILE A 290 0.61 -14.30 18.40
C ILE A 290 -0.79 -14.50 17.83
N SER A 291 -1.71 -13.60 18.16
CA SER A 291 -3.10 -13.66 17.71
C SER A 291 -3.25 -13.38 16.21
N ARG A 292 -4.43 -13.66 15.67
CA ARG A 292 -4.80 -13.31 14.28
C ARG A 292 -4.75 -11.81 14.04
N ARG A 293 -4.66 -11.41 12.77
CA ARG A 293 -4.75 -9.99 12.40
C ARG A 293 -6.16 -9.45 12.71
N ALA A 294 -6.22 -8.19 13.15
CA ALA A 294 -7.46 -7.46 13.30
C ALA A 294 -8.02 -7.12 11.91
N ASN A 295 -9.32 -7.35 11.72
CA ASN A 295 -10.05 -6.97 10.50
C ASN A 295 -10.33 -5.44 10.48
N ARG A 296 -10.91 -4.93 9.40
CA ARG A 296 -11.16 -3.47 9.25
C ARG A 296 -12.05 -2.90 10.35
N LEU A 297 -13.13 -3.62 10.70
CA LEU A 297 -14.04 -3.20 11.77
C LEU A 297 -13.31 -3.17 13.12
N GLU A 298 -12.61 -4.25 13.47
CA GLU A 298 -11.88 -4.36 14.73
C GLU A 298 -10.81 -3.27 14.87
N ARG A 299 -10.09 -2.93 13.80
CA ARG A 299 -9.14 -1.81 13.79
C ARG A 299 -9.81 -0.46 14.03
N SER A 300 -10.98 -0.25 13.44
CA SER A 300 -11.75 0.97 13.65
C SER A 300 -12.26 1.06 15.09
N LEU A 301 -12.79 -0.03 15.65
CA LEU A 301 -13.23 -0.06 17.05
C LEU A 301 -12.06 0.07 18.04
N GLU A 302 -10.91 -0.52 17.72
CA GLU A 302 -9.68 -0.41 18.52
C GLU A 302 -9.26 1.05 18.72
N TYR A 303 -9.34 1.88 17.67
CA TYR A 303 -9.06 3.32 17.75
C TYR A 303 -9.89 4.00 18.85
N PHE A 304 -11.20 3.70 18.92
CA PHE A 304 -12.09 4.28 19.92
C PHE A 304 -11.84 3.73 21.32
N VAL A 305 -11.59 2.42 21.46
CA VAL A 305 -11.28 1.81 22.76
C VAL A 305 -9.98 2.36 23.34
N ARG A 306 -8.94 2.49 22.51
CA ARG A 306 -7.67 3.12 22.87
C ARG A 306 -7.85 4.59 23.24
N GLY A 307 -8.62 5.34 22.44
CA GLY A 307 -8.95 6.75 22.71
C GLY A 307 -9.69 6.95 24.03
N TYR A 308 -10.65 6.08 24.31
CA TYR A 308 -11.38 6.06 25.58
C TYR A 308 -10.46 5.80 26.77
N LEU A 309 -9.59 4.79 26.68
CA LEU A 309 -8.63 4.50 27.75
C LEU A 309 -7.68 5.67 28.00
N ARG A 310 -7.18 6.31 26.93
CA ARG A 310 -6.34 7.51 27.02
C ARG A 310 -7.08 8.64 27.72
N HIS A 311 -8.32 8.91 27.29
CA HIS A 311 -9.16 9.94 27.90
C HIS A 311 -9.37 9.70 29.39
N ARG A 312 -9.59 8.44 29.82
CA ARG A 312 -9.70 8.12 31.25
C ARG A 312 -8.41 8.38 32.01
N VAL A 313 -7.27 7.95 31.47
CA VAL A 313 -5.96 8.18 32.12
C VAL A 313 -5.64 9.67 32.26
N GLU A 314 -6.02 10.48 31.27
CA GLU A 314 -5.76 11.92 31.27
C GLU A 314 -6.65 12.71 32.22
N ASN A 315 -7.86 12.21 32.52
CA ASN A 315 -8.85 12.87 33.37
C ASN A 315 -9.01 12.23 34.76
N THR A 316 -8.04 11.42 35.20
CA THR A 316 -8.06 10.83 36.55
C THR A 316 -7.18 11.63 37.52
N ASP A 317 -7.73 11.97 38.69
CA ASP A 317 -7.03 12.64 39.79
C ASP A 317 -6.10 11.66 40.53
N GLY A 318 -4.95 11.32 39.92
CA GLY A 318 -3.94 10.46 40.53
C GLY A 318 -2.75 10.18 39.60
N SER A 319 -1.64 9.67 40.14
CA SER A 319 -0.45 9.30 39.36
C SER A 319 -0.61 7.89 38.75
N PHE A 320 -1.05 7.82 37.50
CA PHE A 320 -1.27 6.58 36.76
C PHE A 320 -0.35 6.44 35.56
N THR A 321 0.14 5.23 35.33
CA THR A 321 0.80 4.85 34.08
C THR A 321 0.17 3.58 33.54
N VAL A 322 -0.41 3.68 32.35
CA VAL A 322 -1.10 2.60 31.68
C VAL A 322 -0.28 2.14 30.48
N ARG A 323 0.11 0.86 30.44
CA ARG A 323 0.70 0.24 29.25
C ARG A 323 -0.37 -0.56 28.53
N TYR A 324 -0.86 -0.04 27.42
CA TYR A 324 -1.86 -0.70 26.58
C TYR A 324 -1.18 -1.43 25.43
N SER A 325 -1.59 -2.68 25.17
CA SER A 325 -1.12 -3.53 24.09
C SER A 325 -2.32 -4.11 23.34
N ALA A 326 -2.48 -3.67 22.10
CA ALA A 326 -3.54 -4.07 21.18
C ALA A 326 -3.25 -5.43 20.53
N ALA A 327 -4.33 -6.17 20.24
CA ALA A 327 -4.24 -7.45 19.53
C ALA A 327 -4.40 -7.26 18.02
N GLY A 328 -3.61 -8.00 17.23
CA GLY A 328 -3.78 -8.09 15.79
C GLY A 328 -3.34 -6.87 14.97
N LEU A 329 -2.67 -5.89 15.59
CA LEU A 329 -1.98 -4.77 14.95
C LEU A 329 -0.49 -5.05 14.73
N PHE A 330 0.21 -4.21 13.97
CA PHE A 330 1.66 -4.29 13.80
C PHE A 330 2.39 -3.80 15.06
N ALA A 331 3.60 -4.31 15.31
CA ALA A 331 4.36 -4.08 16.55
C ALA A 331 4.47 -2.60 16.96
N ASN A 332 4.77 -1.72 16.00
CA ASN A 332 4.91 -0.28 16.25
C ASN A 332 3.59 0.41 16.61
N ASP A 333 2.45 -0.09 16.10
CA ASP A 333 1.13 0.49 16.34
C ASP A 333 0.41 -0.17 17.53
N ALA A 334 0.94 -1.30 18.01
CA ALA A 334 0.27 -2.16 18.97
C ALA A 334 0.44 -1.73 20.43
N VAL A 335 1.47 -0.95 20.78
CA VAL A 335 1.76 -0.61 22.19
C VAL A 335 1.73 0.90 22.41
N GLU A 336 1.00 1.34 23.43
CA GLU A 336 0.96 2.73 23.88
C GLU A 336 1.19 2.82 25.38
N ILE A 337 1.96 3.81 25.81
CA ILE A 337 2.14 4.16 27.22
C ILE A 337 1.38 5.46 27.48
N MET A 338 0.33 5.39 28.30
CA MET A 338 -0.51 6.52 28.66
C MET A 338 -0.18 6.95 30.09
N GLN A 339 -0.01 8.24 30.32
CA GLN A 339 0.32 8.79 31.64
C GLN A 339 -0.66 9.91 32.01
N SER A 340 -1.12 9.91 33.26
CA SER A 340 -1.93 11.01 33.80
C SER A 340 -1.10 12.29 33.99
N PRO A 341 -1.73 13.48 34.10
CA PRO A 341 -1.01 14.74 34.31
C PRO A 341 -0.08 14.70 35.53
N SER A 342 -0.55 14.14 36.65
CA SER A 342 0.24 13.98 37.88
C SER A 342 1.43 13.02 37.71
N ALA A 343 1.31 11.99 36.88
CA ALA A 343 2.41 11.06 36.59
C ALA A 343 3.48 11.69 35.69
N ARG A 344 3.10 12.59 34.77
CA ARG A 344 4.04 13.32 33.89
C ARG A 344 4.89 14.34 34.65
N ALA A 345 4.36 14.89 35.75
CA ALA A 345 5.03 15.92 36.55
C ALA A 345 6.14 15.39 37.47
N VAL A 346 6.18 14.08 37.76
CA VAL A 346 7.15 13.47 38.69
C VAL A 346 8.23 12.73 37.89
N SER A 347 9.42 13.32 37.72
CA SER A 347 10.46 12.72 36.85
C SER A 347 11.34 11.63 37.49
N SER A 348 11.15 11.27 38.77
CA SER A 348 12.14 10.42 39.47
C SER A 348 11.64 9.43 40.54
N LYS A 349 10.34 9.08 40.60
CA LYS A 349 9.86 7.94 41.42
C LYS A 349 8.91 7.05 40.61
N CYS A 350 9.01 5.73 40.81
CA CYS A 350 8.07 4.76 40.25
C CYS A 350 6.63 5.28 40.43
N PRO A 351 5.81 5.36 39.37
CA PRO A 351 4.43 5.81 39.49
C PRO A 351 3.68 4.91 40.48
N ASP A 352 2.95 5.52 41.42
CA ASP A 352 2.26 4.79 42.50
C ASP A 352 1.29 3.73 41.97
N LYS A 353 0.69 3.97 40.79
CA LYS A 353 -0.33 3.10 40.17
C LYS A 353 -0.02 2.80 38.69
N ALA A 354 0.91 1.87 38.44
CA ALA A 354 1.15 1.32 37.10
C ALA A 354 0.25 0.10 36.81
N VAL A 355 -0.40 0.06 35.64
CA VAL A 355 -1.22 -1.07 35.17
C VAL A 355 -1.00 -1.34 33.68
N GLY A 356 -1.00 -2.62 33.29
CA GLY A 356 -0.85 -3.06 31.90
C GLY A 356 -2.13 -3.71 31.41
N PHE A 357 -2.62 -3.29 30.24
CA PHE A 357 -3.74 -3.89 29.52
C PHE A 357 -3.18 -4.58 28.29
N ARG A 358 -3.29 -5.91 28.22
CA ARG A 358 -2.83 -6.69 27.06
C ARG A 358 -4.00 -7.44 26.46
N VAL A 359 -4.50 -6.94 25.33
CA VAL A 359 -5.55 -7.60 24.57
C VAL A 359 -4.98 -8.86 23.92
N LEU A 360 -5.60 -10.01 24.14
CA LEU A 360 -5.12 -11.30 23.62
C LEU A 360 -5.73 -11.64 22.25
N ARG A 361 -6.91 -11.10 21.92
CA ARG A 361 -7.56 -11.31 20.62
C ARG A 361 -8.26 -10.07 20.08
N PRO A 362 -8.28 -9.85 18.75
CA PRO A 362 -8.96 -8.70 18.15
C PRO A 362 -10.49 -8.64 18.35
N ASP A 363 -11.16 -9.78 18.56
CA ASP A 363 -12.60 -9.81 18.85
C ASP A 363 -12.95 -9.28 20.24
N PHE A 364 -11.95 -8.95 21.06
CA PHE A 364 -12.12 -8.09 22.23
C PHE A 364 -12.82 -6.78 21.85
N TYR A 365 -12.45 -6.14 20.73
CA TYR A 365 -12.99 -4.82 20.37
C TYR A 365 -14.46 -4.86 20.01
N THR A 366 -14.89 -5.90 19.28
CA THR A 366 -16.31 -6.11 18.98
C THR A 366 -17.07 -6.48 20.25
N SER A 367 -16.51 -7.38 21.07
CA SER A 367 -17.13 -7.81 22.34
C SER A 367 -17.26 -6.66 23.36
N PHE A 368 -16.29 -5.74 23.38
CA PHE A 368 -16.30 -4.55 24.22
C PHE A 368 -17.49 -3.65 23.90
N VAL A 369 -17.76 -3.44 22.61
CA VAL A 369 -18.90 -2.63 22.14
C VAL A 369 -20.25 -3.33 22.36
N GLU A 370 -20.28 -4.65 22.22
CA GLU A 370 -21.49 -5.47 22.33
C GLU A 370 -21.88 -5.79 23.79
N SER A 371 -20.94 -5.63 24.73
CA SER A 371 -21.18 -5.88 26.15
C SER A 371 -22.38 -5.09 26.68
N GLN A 372 -23.21 -5.74 27.51
CA GLN A 372 -24.36 -5.11 28.15
C GLN A 372 -23.99 -4.28 29.39
N ALA A 373 -22.75 -4.40 29.87
CA ALA A 373 -22.22 -3.59 30.95
C ALA A 373 -22.13 -2.12 30.53
N LEU A 374 -22.54 -1.23 31.43
CA LEU A 374 -22.59 0.21 31.14
C LEU A 374 -21.30 0.92 31.54
N THR A 375 -20.56 0.37 32.50
CA THR A 375 -19.27 0.89 32.96
C THR A 375 -18.13 0.15 32.26
N ALA A 376 -17.06 0.85 31.89
CA ALA A 376 -15.89 0.21 31.34
C ALA A 376 -15.22 -0.73 32.35
N GLU A 377 -15.30 -0.43 33.65
CA GLU A 377 -14.79 -1.34 34.70
C GLU A 377 -15.42 -2.73 34.61
N GLU A 378 -16.75 -2.80 34.48
CA GLU A 378 -17.49 -4.06 34.34
C GLU A 378 -17.14 -4.78 33.04
N VAL A 379 -17.05 -4.06 31.92
CA VAL A 379 -16.66 -4.63 30.62
C VAL A 379 -15.26 -5.22 30.69
N PHE A 380 -14.31 -4.46 31.26
CA PHE A 380 -12.92 -4.90 31.41
C PHE A 380 -12.78 -6.10 32.35
N LYS A 381 -13.51 -6.14 33.47
CA LYS A 381 -13.55 -7.30 34.37
C LYS A 381 -14.16 -8.53 33.71
N LEU A 382 -15.30 -8.36 33.03
CA LEU A 382 -16.00 -9.44 32.34
C LEU A 382 -15.13 -10.04 31.24
N LEU A 383 -14.54 -9.20 30.39
CA LEU A 383 -13.69 -9.65 29.29
C LEU A 383 -12.35 -10.22 29.76
N ALA A 384 -11.84 -9.77 30.90
CA ALA A 384 -10.68 -10.40 31.53
C ALA A 384 -11.00 -11.77 32.15
N GLY A 385 -12.19 -11.96 32.71
CA GLY A 385 -12.67 -13.28 33.17
C GLY A 385 -12.86 -14.30 32.05
N HIS A 386 -13.03 -13.82 30.81
CA HIS A 386 -13.10 -14.63 29.60
C HIS A 386 -11.77 -14.69 28.81
N ASP A 387 -10.66 -14.28 29.42
CA ASP A 387 -9.30 -14.27 28.84
C ASP A 387 -9.12 -13.40 27.57
N PHE A 388 -10.08 -12.56 27.15
CA PHE A 388 -9.87 -11.67 26.00
C PHE A 388 -8.82 -10.58 26.27
N LEU A 389 -8.62 -10.26 27.53
CA LEU A 389 -7.74 -9.22 28.03
C LEU A 389 -7.02 -9.71 29.28
N ARG A 390 -5.73 -9.40 29.39
CA ARG A 390 -5.00 -9.53 30.65
C ARG A 390 -4.72 -8.16 31.25
N VAL A 391 -5.05 -8.00 32.53
CA VAL A 391 -4.77 -6.79 33.31
C VAL A 391 -3.74 -7.12 34.39
N SER A 392 -2.63 -6.39 34.44
CA SER A 392 -1.54 -6.71 35.38
C SER A 392 -1.88 -6.46 36.84
N ARG A 393 -2.73 -5.46 37.14
CA ARG A 393 -3.18 -5.10 38.50
C ARG A 393 -4.68 -4.77 38.51
N MET A 394 -5.50 -5.80 38.76
CA MET A 394 -6.97 -5.67 38.76
C MET A 394 -7.52 -4.69 39.80
N ASN A 395 -6.86 -4.58 40.95
CA ASN A 395 -7.26 -3.67 42.03
C ASN A 395 -7.16 -2.18 41.65
N VAL A 396 -6.33 -1.85 40.65
CA VAL A 396 -6.12 -0.47 40.17
C VAL A 396 -7.23 -0.03 39.20
N LEU A 397 -8.00 -0.96 38.64
CA LEU A 397 -9.08 -0.64 37.70
C LEU A 397 -10.17 0.22 38.34
N ARG A 398 -10.54 -0.08 39.59
CA ARG A 398 -11.56 0.67 40.31
C ARG A 398 -11.16 2.14 40.38
N ASP A 399 -9.92 2.42 40.79
CA ASP A 399 -9.42 3.79 40.90
C ASP A 399 -9.36 4.53 39.55
N LEU A 400 -9.16 3.83 38.43
CA LEU A 400 -9.12 4.40 37.09
C LEU A 400 -10.53 4.71 36.52
N PHE A 401 -11.55 3.97 36.97
CA PHE A 401 -12.94 4.04 36.48
C PHE A 401 -13.96 4.50 37.54
N CYS A 402 -13.52 4.98 38.71
CA CYS A 402 -14.37 5.34 39.86
C CYS A 402 -15.56 6.27 39.53
N ASP A 403 -15.41 7.20 38.58
CA ASP A 403 -16.40 8.25 38.29
C ASP A 403 -17.47 7.87 37.25
N GLU A 404 -17.53 6.62 36.79
CA GLU A 404 -18.55 6.20 35.80
C GLU A 404 -19.98 6.11 36.35
N SER A 405 -20.16 6.28 37.67
CA SER A 405 -21.45 6.11 38.37
C SER A 405 -22.28 7.40 38.52
N GLY A 406 -21.75 8.57 38.14
CA GLY A 406 -22.41 9.88 38.27
C GLY A 406 -23.10 10.34 36.98
N SER A 407 -24.44 10.45 37.02
CA SER A 407 -25.34 11.09 36.04
C SER A 407 -24.70 11.63 34.75
N PHE A 408 -24.83 10.89 33.65
CA PHE A 408 -24.57 11.41 32.30
C PHE A 408 -25.35 12.73 32.10
N PRO A 409 -24.70 13.91 31.91
CA PRO A 409 -25.37 15.19 31.71
C PRO A 409 -26.36 15.16 30.54
N GLU A 410 -27.38 16.02 30.59
CA GLU A 410 -28.44 16.10 29.58
C GLU A 410 -27.86 16.26 28.18
N LEU A 411 -28.11 15.26 27.32
CA LEU A 411 -27.68 15.16 25.92
C LEU A 411 -28.37 16.16 24.98
N ALA A 412 -28.88 17.28 25.51
CA ALA A 412 -29.64 18.31 24.79
C ALA A 412 -28.85 19.04 23.68
N LYS A 413 -27.55 18.76 23.53
CA LYS A 413 -26.66 19.36 22.51
C LYS A 413 -26.39 18.47 21.28
N LEU A 414 -26.95 17.27 21.18
CA LEU A 414 -26.70 16.36 20.04
C LEU A 414 -27.66 16.60 18.87
N SER A 415 -27.14 16.44 17.64
CA SER A 415 -27.95 16.52 16.42
C SER A 415 -29.05 15.44 16.39
N ARG A 416 -30.23 15.75 15.81
CA ARG A 416 -31.38 14.82 15.74
C ARG A 416 -31.01 13.46 15.11
N ALA A 417 -30.17 13.45 14.08
CA ALA A 417 -29.72 12.24 13.40
C ALA A 417 -28.75 11.39 14.26
N GLY A 418 -27.82 12.03 14.99
CA GLY A 418 -26.92 11.35 15.93
C GLY A 418 -27.67 10.67 17.08
N CYS A 419 -28.71 11.34 17.60
CA CYS A 419 -29.58 10.77 18.64
C CYS A 419 -30.32 9.50 18.18
N LEU A 420 -30.71 9.40 16.90
CA LEU A 420 -31.44 8.23 16.40
C LEU A 420 -30.55 6.99 16.29
N ALA A 421 -29.35 7.13 15.71
CA ALA A 421 -28.42 6.00 15.57
C ALA A 421 -28.02 5.42 16.93
N PHE A 422 -27.68 6.26 17.91
CA PHE A 422 -27.30 5.79 19.24
C PHE A 422 -28.48 5.24 20.06
N ARG A 423 -29.71 5.70 19.80
CA ARG A 423 -30.93 5.06 20.32
C ARG A 423 -31.11 3.65 19.77
N ILE A 424 -30.84 3.45 18.48
CA ILE A 424 -30.90 2.14 17.83
C ILE A 424 -29.78 1.22 18.36
N ILE A 425 -28.56 1.74 18.53
CA ILE A 425 -27.45 1.00 19.16
C ILE A 425 -27.84 0.54 20.58
N ALA A 426 -28.38 1.45 21.39
CA ALA A 426 -28.86 1.12 22.73
C ALA A 426 -29.95 0.04 22.72
N TRP A 427 -30.86 0.09 21.73
CA TRP A 427 -31.88 -0.93 21.52
C TRP A 427 -31.28 -2.30 21.18
N PHE A 428 -30.33 -2.36 20.24
CA PHE A 428 -29.65 -3.60 19.85
C PHE A 428 -28.86 -4.23 21.01
N ARG A 429 -28.29 -3.42 21.91
CA ARG A 429 -27.51 -3.91 23.06
C ARG A 429 -28.38 -4.56 24.14
N LYS A 430 -29.60 -4.07 24.40
CA LYS A 430 -30.50 -4.61 25.46
C LYS A 430 -31.46 -5.72 25.01
N GLY A 431 -31.88 -5.75 23.73
CA GLY A 431 -32.80 -6.75 23.18
C GLY A 431 -34.28 -6.60 23.61
N ARG A 432 -35.17 -6.34 22.62
CA ARG A 432 -36.66 -6.14 22.72
C ARG A 432 -37.16 -5.07 23.74
N PRO A 433 -38.36 -4.50 23.53
CA PRO A 433 -38.59 -3.08 23.81
C PRO A 433 -38.93 -2.83 25.28
N ALA A 434 -37.96 -2.37 26.06
CA ALA A 434 -38.32 -1.48 27.16
C ALA A 434 -38.73 -0.15 26.51
N ALA A 435 -40.02 0.15 26.48
CA ALA A 435 -40.56 1.46 26.06
C ALA A 435 -39.95 2.64 26.86
N SER A 436 -39.17 2.35 27.91
CA SER A 436 -38.42 3.25 28.76
C SER A 436 -36.90 3.26 28.52
N ALA A 437 -36.37 2.57 27.50
CA ALA A 437 -34.93 2.60 27.17
C ALA A 437 -34.52 3.96 26.58
N GLY A 438 -34.45 4.98 27.44
CA GLY A 438 -33.83 6.26 27.14
C GLY A 438 -32.31 6.13 27.02
N LEU A 439 -31.65 7.25 26.67
CA LEU A 439 -30.19 7.41 26.55
C LEU A 439 -29.39 6.99 27.80
N ARG A 440 -30.05 6.64 28.92
CA ARG A 440 -29.50 5.97 30.11
C ARG A 440 -28.99 4.53 29.87
N SER A 441 -28.95 4.07 28.62
CA SER A 441 -28.57 2.70 28.22
C SER A 441 -27.35 2.65 27.29
N LEU A 442 -26.69 3.80 27.10
CA LEU A 442 -25.41 3.91 26.41
C LEU A 442 -24.27 3.39 27.28
N SER A 443 -23.26 2.78 26.65
CA SER A 443 -22.05 2.38 27.36
C SER A 443 -21.16 3.60 27.63
N ALA A 444 -20.22 3.48 28.56
CA ALA A 444 -19.21 4.51 28.81
C ALA A 444 -18.42 4.90 27.54
N LEU A 445 -18.18 3.94 26.63
CA LEU A 445 -17.53 4.20 25.35
C LEU A 445 -18.41 5.03 24.41
N ASP A 446 -19.70 4.69 24.29
CA ASP A 446 -20.63 5.49 23.48
C ASP A 446 -20.72 6.91 24.02
N TYR A 447 -20.72 7.06 25.33
CA TYR A 447 -20.76 8.35 25.98
C TYR A 447 -19.51 9.18 25.66
N TYR A 448 -18.31 8.61 25.85
CA TYR A 448 -17.05 9.24 25.44
C TYR A 448 -17.06 9.67 23.98
N VAL A 449 -17.55 8.81 23.08
CA VAL A 449 -17.64 9.15 21.66
C VAL A 449 -18.56 10.37 21.46
N LEU A 450 -19.71 10.40 22.12
CA LEU A 450 -20.67 11.50 22.00
C LEU A 450 -20.20 12.82 22.62
N THR A 451 -19.38 12.79 23.68
CA THR A 451 -18.96 13.99 24.42
C THR A 451 -17.58 14.51 24.04
N SER A 452 -16.69 13.63 23.59
CA SER A 452 -15.27 13.92 23.49
C SER A 452 -14.70 13.69 22.09
N CYS A 453 -15.42 13.04 21.18
CA CYS A 453 -15.01 12.89 19.78
C CYS A 453 -15.72 13.90 18.87
N SER A 454 -15.10 14.17 17.71
CA SER A 454 -15.67 15.05 16.68
C SER A 454 -16.96 14.45 16.06
N PRO A 455 -17.83 15.27 15.44
CA PRO A 455 -19.03 14.76 14.76
C PRO A 455 -18.75 13.71 13.68
N ALA A 456 -17.61 13.81 12.99
CA ALA A 456 -17.20 12.83 11.99
C ALA A 456 -16.84 11.48 12.64
N GLU A 457 -16.10 11.50 13.74
CA GLU A 457 -15.75 10.32 14.53
C GLU A 457 -16.99 9.68 15.16
N GLN A 458 -17.92 10.47 15.71
CA GLN A 458 -19.21 9.99 16.22
C GLN A 458 -19.99 9.22 15.18
N ARG A 459 -20.09 9.77 13.97
CA ARG A 459 -20.77 9.13 12.84
C ARG A 459 -20.04 7.86 12.40
N HIS A 460 -18.71 7.91 12.32
CA HIS A 460 -17.90 6.77 11.95
C HIS A 460 -18.08 5.61 12.94
N TYR A 461 -17.94 5.87 14.24
CA TYR A 461 -18.20 4.91 15.30
C TYR A 461 -19.62 4.34 15.20
N GLY A 462 -20.64 5.22 15.13
CA GLY A 462 -22.03 4.81 15.03
C GLY A 462 -22.29 3.89 13.83
N MET A 463 -21.68 4.17 12.68
CA MET A 463 -21.78 3.32 11.49
C MET A 463 -21.10 1.96 11.69
N GLN A 464 -19.91 1.91 12.29
CA GLN A 464 -19.21 0.64 12.55
C GLN A 464 -19.95 -0.24 13.55
N VAL A 465 -20.41 0.35 14.65
CA VAL A 465 -21.22 -0.35 15.66
C VAL A 465 -22.52 -0.85 15.06
N MET A 466 -23.16 -0.04 14.21
CA MET A 466 -24.37 -0.48 13.52
C MET A 466 -24.12 -1.64 12.55
N LYS A 467 -23.03 -1.60 11.77
CA LYS A 467 -22.63 -2.71 10.92
C LYS A 467 -22.42 -3.99 11.73
N LEU A 468 -21.75 -3.89 12.88
CA LEU A 468 -21.54 -5.02 13.77
C LEU A 468 -22.88 -5.63 14.21
N PHE A 469 -23.79 -4.82 14.76
CA PHE A 469 -25.09 -5.32 15.22
C PHE A 469 -25.94 -5.88 14.07
N LEU A 470 -26.07 -5.17 12.95
CA LEU A 470 -26.86 -5.63 11.82
C LEU A 470 -26.30 -6.91 11.19
N SER A 471 -24.97 -7.07 11.16
CA SER A 471 -24.35 -8.30 10.67
C SER A 471 -24.81 -9.53 11.45
N ARG A 472 -25.17 -9.42 12.74
CA ARG A 472 -25.71 -10.53 13.53
C ARG A 472 -27.08 -10.99 13.05
N TYR A 473 -27.92 -10.05 12.61
CA TYR A 473 -29.27 -10.35 12.16
C TYR A 473 -29.30 -10.84 10.72
N PHE A 474 -28.45 -10.29 9.86
CA PHE A 474 -28.52 -10.51 8.43
C PHE A 474 -27.43 -11.44 7.89
N ALA A 475 -26.26 -11.50 8.53
CA ALA A 475 -25.10 -12.24 8.06
C ALA A 475 -24.47 -13.16 9.11
N PHE A 476 -25.27 -13.64 10.08
CA PHE A 476 -24.83 -14.54 11.16
C PHE A 476 -23.61 -14.03 11.96
N GLY A 477 -23.46 -12.71 12.07
CA GLY A 477 -22.34 -12.04 12.75
C GLY A 477 -21.07 -11.90 11.90
N ASN A 478 -21.10 -12.32 10.64
CA ASN A 478 -19.99 -12.17 9.71
C ASN A 478 -20.09 -10.81 9.01
N VAL A 479 -19.34 -9.83 9.52
CA VAL A 479 -19.32 -8.46 9.00
C VAL A 479 -18.86 -8.39 7.53
N PRO A 480 -17.80 -9.08 7.09
CA PRO A 480 -17.47 -9.15 5.66
C PRO A 480 -18.60 -9.69 4.78
N LEU A 481 -19.32 -10.72 5.23
CA LEU A 481 -20.48 -11.24 4.53
C LEU A 481 -21.61 -10.21 4.50
N PHE A 482 -21.89 -9.52 5.62
CA PHE A 482 -22.86 -8.43 5.67
C PHE A 482 -22.50 -7.28 4.74
N GLU A 483 -21.24 -6.87 4.68
CA GLU A 483 -20.78 -5.87 3.74
C GLU A 483 -20.97 -6.35 2.29
N GLY A 484 -20.72 -7.63 2.01
CA GLY A 484 -21.03 -8.25 0.73
C GLY A 484 -22.53 -8.30 0.40
N GLU A 485 -23.39 -8.68 1.34
CA GLU A 485 -24.84 -8.79 1.17
C GLU A 485 -25.54 -7.43 1.11
N VAL A 486 -25.13 -6.47 1.94
CA VAL A 486 -25.57 -5.07 1.87
C VAL A 486 -25.06 -4.43 0.59
N LEU A 487 -23.83 -4.70 0.17
CA LEU A 487 -23.36 -4.28 -1.13
C LEU A 487 -24.23 -4.92 -2.21
N VAL A 488 -24.50 -6.23 -2.20
CA VAL A 488 -25.40 -6.89 -3.15
C VAL A 488 -26.83 -6.33 -3.12
N ALA A 489 -27.36 -5.95 -1.96
CA ALA A 489 -28.68 -5.35 -1.80
C ALA A 489 -28.73 -3.87 -2.23
N LEU A 490 -27.69 -3.09 -1.93
CA LEU A 490 -27.50 -1.72 -2.43
C LEU A 490 -27.20 -1.72 -3.94
N LEU A 491 -26.55 -2.76 -4.44
CA LEU A 491 -26.34 -3.05 -5.85
C LEU A 491 -27.65 -3.49 -6.52
N ALA A 492 -28.60 -4.09 -5.81
CA ALA A 492 -29.89 -4.48 -6.38
C ALA A 492 -30.84 -3.28 -6.58
N VAL A 493 -30.56 -2.13 -5.95
CA VAL A 493 -31.33 -0.90 -6.10
C VAL A 493 -30.51 0.13 -6.88
N GLY A 494 -30.86 0.35 -8.15
CA GLY A 494 -30.26 1.40 -8.97
C GLY A 494 -30.43 2.80 -8.35
N LYS A 495 -29.34 3.54 -8.17
CA LYS A 495 -29.32 4.93 -7.73
C LYS A 495 -29.32 5.89 -8.92
N LYS A 496 -29.83 7.10 -8.70
CA LYS A 496 -29.66 8.24 -9.61
C LYS A 496 -28.38 8.99 -9.26
N ILE A 497 -27.39 8.98 -10.14
CA ILE A 497 -26.06 9.55 -9.89
C ILE A 497 -25.77 10.66 -10.90
N ALA A 498 -25.38 11.85 -10.42
CA ALA A 498 -24.85 12.90 -11.29
C ALA A 498 -23.33 12.94 -11.24
N ILE A 499 -22.70 13.10 -12.40
CA ILE A 499 -21.28 13.37 -12.58
C ILE A 499 -21.16 14.80 -13.10
N ILE A 500 -20.40 15.63 -12.40
CA ILE A 500 -20.17 17.03 -12.77
C ILE A 500 -18.73 17.15 -13.26
N GLY A 501 -18.57 17.46 -14.55
CA GLY A 501 -17.30 17.51 -15.26
C GLY A 501 -17.08 16.26 -16.12
N SER A 502 -16.79 16.46 -17.41
CA SER A 502 -16.55 15.39 -18.39
C SER A 502 -15.06 15.15 -18.70
N GLY A 503 -14.16 15.60 -17.82
CA GLY A 503 -12.73 15.29 -17.91
C GLY A 503 -12.45 13.79 -17.73
N ALA A 504 -11.16 13.41 -17.74
CA ALA A 504 -10.73 12.02 -17.61
C ALA A 504 -11.39 11.27 -16.44
N ALA A 505 -11.48 11.89 -15.26
CA ALA A 505 -12.12 11.27 -14.10
C ALA A 505 -13.64 11.11 -14.28
N GLY A 506 -14.29 12.09 -14.93
CA GLY A 506 -15.72 12.05 -15.22
C GLY A 506 -16.06 10.94 -16.21
N MET A 507 -15.29 10.84 -17.30
CA MET A 507 -15.46 9.77 -18.30
C MET A 507 -15.18 8.38 -17.71
N ALA A 508 -14.17 8.25 -16.85
CA ALA A 508 -13.88 7.01 -16.15
C ALA A 508 -15.01 6.59 -15.20
N ALA A 509 -15.53 7.53 -14.41
CA ALA A 509 -16.66 7.28 -13.51
C ALA A 509 -17.94 6.94 -14.30
N LEU A 510 -18.20 7.66 -15.39
CA LEU A 510 -19.33 7.44 -16.28
C LEU A 510 -19.30 6.02 -16.84
N TRP A 511 -18.19 5.64 -17.46
CA TRP A 511 -18.03 4.31 -18.03
C TRP A 511 -18.21 3.22 -16.97
N ALA A 512 -17.54 3.35 -15.82
CA ALA A 512 -17.59 2.35 -14.76
C ALA A 512 -19.02 2.18 -14.20
N LEU A 513 -19.70 3.28 -13.89
CA LEU A 513 -21.04 3.23 -13.31
C LEU A 513 -22.10 2.81 -14.35
N HIS A 514 -22.02 3.32 -15.57
CA HIS A 514 -23.01 3.00 -16.59
C HIS A 514 -22.92 1.54 -17.08
N GLN A 515 -21.71 1.06 -17.37
CA GLN A 515 -21.53 -0.28 -17.95
C GLN A 515 -21.44 -1.39 -16.91
N HIS A 516 -21.05 -1.07 -15.68
CA HIS A 516 -20.73 -2.08 -14.67
C HIS A 516 -21.54 -1.94 -13.36
N SER A 517 -22.66 -1.21 -13.39
CA SER A 517 -23.61 -1.14 -12.28
C SER A 517 -25.05 -0.94 -12.80
N PRO A 518 -26.09 -1.13 -11.98
CA PRO A 518 -27.48 -0.87 -12.36
C PRO A 518 -27.91 0.60 -12.13
N HIS A 519 -26.96 1.51 -11.96
CA HIS A 519 -27.25 2.91 -11.66
C HIS A 519 -27.67 3.71 -12.89
N GLN A 520 -28.52 4.70 -12.68
CA GLN A 520 -28.86 5.68 -13.69
C GLN A 520 -27.92 6.88 -13.55
N VAL A 521 -27.04 7.08 -14.53
CA VAL A 521 -25.98 8.09 -14.47
C VAL A 521 -26.32 9.26 -15.40
N TYR A 522 -26.00 10.48 -14.95
CA TYR A 522 -26.23 11.73 -15.67
C TYR A 522 -24.94 12.55 -15.67
N LEU A 523 -24.55 13.12 -16.81
CA LEU A 523 -23.30 13.86 -16.97
C LEU A 523 -23.58 15.33 -17.24
N TYR A 524 -22.99 16.22 -16.44
CA TYR A 524 -23.05 17.67 -16.62
C TYR A 524 -21.69 18.22 -17.03
N GLU A 525 -21.66 19.01 -18.09
CA GLU A 525 -20.47 19.66 -18.61
C GLU A 525 -20.75 21.15 -18.87
N ALA A 526 -19.84 21.99 -18.40
CA ALA A 526 -19.93 23.44 -18.55
C ALA A 526 -19.62 23.88 -19.98
N ALA A 527 -18.70 23.20 -20.65
CA ALA A 527 -18.27 23.48 -22.02
C ALA A 527 -19.29 22.96 -23.07
N PRO A 528 -19.20 23.44 -24.32
CA PRO A 528 -19.95 22.88 -25.46
C PRO A 528 -19.40 21.53 -25.93
N ARG A 529 -18.35 20.99 -25.30
CA ARG A 529 -17.71 19.74 -25.68
C ARG A 529 -17.38 18.90 -24.45
N LEU A 530 -17.35 17.58 -24.65
CA LEU A 530 -16.83 16.65 -23.65
C LEU A 530 -15.30 16.63 -23.61
N GLY A 531 -14.76 16.16 -22.50
CA GLY A 531 -13.37 15.75 -22.38
C GLY A 531 -12.47 16.68 -21.56
N GLY A 532 -12.83 17.97 -21.42
CA GLY A 532 -11.97 18.93 -20.72
C GLY A 532 -10.54 18.93 -21.27
N HIS A 533 -9.55 18.50 -20.48
CA HIS A 533 -8.16 18.40 -20.93
C HIS A 533 -7.92 17.31 -22.01
N ILE A 534 -8.88 16.42 -22.23
CA ILE A 534 -8.90 15.51 -23.38
C ILE A 534 -9.37 16.34 -24.58
N ASN A 535 -8.44 16.71 -25.45
CA ASN A 535 -8.72 17.59 -26.57
C ASN A 535 -7.93 17.13 -27.80
N THR A 536 -8.65 16.59 -28.77
CA THR A 536 -8.13 16.21 -30.08
C THR A 536 -8.72 17.16 -31.12
N VAL A 537 -7.86 17.79 -31.90
CA VAL A 537 -8.21 18.84 -32.86
C VAL A 537 -7.66 18.46 -34.23
N GLU A 538 -8.43 18.71 -35.29
CA GLU A 538 -7.97 18.49 -36.65
C GLU A 538 -6.99 19.60 -37.06
N PHE A 539 -5.74 19.23 -37.33
CA PHE A 539 -4.73 20.10 -37.95
C PHE A 539 -4.82 19.98 -39.48
N LYS A 540 -5.00 21.11 -40.16
CA LYS A 540 -5.20 21.18 -41.61
C LYS A 540 -3.96 21.65 -42.35
N LYS A 541 -3.65 21.02 -43.48
CA LYS A 541 -2.65 21.48 -44.44
C LYS A 541 -3.24 21.36 -45.85
N GLY A 542 -3.75 22.48 -46.38
CA GLY A 542 -4.55 22.45 -47.60
C GLY A 542 -5.90 21.76 -47.34
N GLU A 543 -6.27 20.80 -48.20
CA GLU A 543 -7.49 20.00 -48.05
C GLU A 543 -7.32 18.79 -47.11
N ASP A 544 -6.08 18.41 -46.78
CA ASP A 544 -5.78 17.29 -45.90
C ASP A 544 -5.84 17.70 -44.42
N GLY A 545 -6.41 16.82 -43.58
CA GLY A 545 -6.46 16.95 -42.11
C GLY A 545 -5.77 15.81 -41.38
N VAL A 546 -5.37 16.04 -40.13
CA VAL A 546 -4.91 15.00 -39.19
C VAL A 546 -5.30 15.36 -37.75
N ASN A 547 -5.73 14.37 -36.97
CA ASN A 547 -6.09 14.56 -35.57
C ASN A 547 -4.84 14.72 -34.67
N VAL A 548 -4.81 15.79 -33.89
CA VAL A 548 -3.70 16.16 -33.00
C VAL A 548 -4.23 16.41 -31.59
N ASP A 549 -3.68 15.70 -30.62
CA ASP A 549 -3.96 15.94 -29.21
C ASP A 549 -3.21 17.20 -28.73
N THR A 550 -3.93 18.11 -28.08
CA THR A 550 -3.36 19.37 -27.59
C THR A 550 -3.29 19.45 -26.07
N GLY A 551 -3.84 18.45 -25.36
CA GLY A 551 -3.83 18.36 -23.90
C GLY A 551 -3.15 17.08 -23.44
N PHE A 552 -3.91 16.00 -23.29
CA PHE A 552 -3.33 14.68 -23.01
C PHE A 552 -2.74 14.03 -24.27
N ILE A 553 -1.43 13.83 -24.29
CA ILE A 553 -0.70 13.34 -25.47
C ILE A 553 -0.21 11.88 -25.29
N VAL A 554 0.31 11.51 -24.11
CA VAL A 554 0.96 10.20 -23.92
C VAL A 554 0.65 9.51 -22.61
N LEU A 555 0.92 8.20 -22.61
CA LEU A 555 0.92 7.28 -21.48
C LEU A 555 2.08 6.29 -21.60
N ASN A 556 2.25 5.40 -20.62
CA ASN A 556 3.21 4.31 -20.69
C ASN A 556 2.74 3.07 -19.90
N ASN A 557 3.32 1.92 -20.22
CA ASN A 557 2.94 0.62 -19.64
C ASN A 557 3.19 0.49 -18.13
N SER A 558 4.16 1.22 -17.57
CA SER A 558 4.53 1.09 -16.16
C SER A 558 3.67 1.94 -15.23
N THR A 559 3.27 3.14 -15.66
CA THR A 559 2.58 4.10 -14.79
C THR A 559 1.11 4.33 -15.14
N TYR A 560 0.59 3.76 -16.25
CA TYR A 560 -0.82 3.88 -16.67
C TYR A 560 -1.62 2.55 -16.76
N PRO A 561 -1.48 1.56 -15.86
CA PRO A 561 -2.18 0.28 -15.95
C PRO A 561 -3.71 0.39 -15.89
N ASN A 562 -4.30 1.28 -15.08
CA ASN A 562 -5.77 1.40 -15.02
C ASN A 562 -6.31 1.97 -16.34
N PHE A 563 -5.67 3.02 -16.85
CA PHE A 563 -6.06 3.61 -18.13
C PHE A 563 -5.83 2.64 -19.30
N LEU A 564 -4.70 1.92 -19.33
CA LEU A 564 -4.45 0.91 -20.36
C LEU A 564 -5.42 -0.26 -20.31
N ASN A 565 -5.76 -0.76 -19.11
CA ASN A 565 -6.75 -1.82 -18.97
C ASN A 565 -8.14 -1.34 -19.41
N PHE A 566 -8.48 -0.09 -19.12
CA PHE A 566 -9.69 0.55 -19.64
C PHE A 566 -9.69 0.61 -21.17
N LEU A 567 -8.64 1.16 -21.81
CA LEU A 567 -8.55 1.25 -23.27
C LEU A 567 -8.67 -0.13 -23.92
N LYS A 568 -8.03 -1.16 -23.35
CA LYS A 568 -8.18 -2.55 -23.77
C LYS A 568 -9.62 -3.05 -23.63
N ALA A 569 -10.30 -2.75 -22.52
CA ALA A 569 -11.67 -3.19 -22.27
C ALA A 569 -12.67 -2.58 -23.26
N ILE A 570 -12.41 -1.36 -23.76
CA ILE A 570 -13.25 -0.70 -24.77
C ILE A 570 -12.72 -0.83 -26.20
N ASN A 571 -11.68 -1.66 -26.42
CA ASN A 571 -11.04 -1.89 -27.72
C ASN A 571 -10.52 -0.63 -28.43
N VAL A 572 -10.00 0.35 -27.68
CA VAL A 572 -9.32 1.53 -28.24
C VAL A 572 -7.81 1.28 -28.33
N PRO A 573 -7.22 1.27 -29.55
CA PRO A 573 -5.83 0.90 -29.73
C PRO A 573 -4.86 2.03 -29.35
N THR A 574 -3.66 1.65 -28.89
CA THR A 574 -2.54 2.56 -28.63
C THR A 574 -1.45 2.42 -29.70
N THR A 575 -0.66 3.47 -29.90
CA THR A 575 0.49 3.49 -30.82
C THR A 575 1.77 3.92 -30.09
N PRO A 576 2.96 3.45 -30.50
CA PRO A 576 4.21 3.90 -29.93
C PRO A 576 4.40 5.42 -30.08
N SER A 577 4.91 6.06 -29.03
CA SER A 577 5.25 7.49 -29.00
C SER A 577 6.72 7.66 -28.67
N GLU A 578 7.38 8.63 -29.30
CA GLU A 578 8.68 9.11 -28.84
C GLU A 578 8.47 10.18 -27.77
N MET A 579 9.31 10.23 -26.73
CA MET A 579 9.26 11.27 -25.68
C MET A 579 10.65 11.80 -25.32
N SER A 580 11.43 12.17 -26.33
CA SER A 580 12.72 12.83 -26.13
C SER A 580 12.56 14.26 -25.57
N PHE A 581 13.54 14.70 -24.76
CA PHE A 581 13.53 16.00 -24.08
C PHE A 581 14.73 16.86 -24.48
N SER A 582 14.53 18.17 -24.60
CA SER A 582 15.57 19.17 -24.81
C SER A 582 15.34 20.44 -23.99
N VAL A 583 16.42 21.18 -23.76
CA VAL A 583 16.40 22.48 -23.10
C VAL A 583 17.09 23.48 -24.01
N SER A 584 16.42 24.60 -24.29
CA SER A 584 16.98 25.77 -24.93
C SER A 584 16.74 27.00 -24.07
N ARG A 585 17.82 27.69 -23.70
CA ARG A 585 17.77 28.94 -22.94
C ARG A 585 18.42 30.04 -23.74
N PHE A 586 17.66 31.09 -24.02
CA PHE A 586 18.10 32.28 -24.71
C PHE A 586 18.52 33.33 -23.67
N SER A 587 19.65 33.99 -23.92
CA SER A 587 20.13 35.12 -23.11
C SER A 587 20.86 36.10 -24.01
N ASP A 588 21.03 37.34 -23.54
CA ASP A 588 21.82 38.36 -24.25
C ASP A 588 23.28 37.92 -24.47
N SER A 589 23.78 37.01 -23.63
CA SER A 589 25.13 36.41 -23.75
C SER A 589 25.22 35.20 -24.70
N GLY A 590 24.10 34.87 -25.38
CA GLY A 590 23.96 33.74 -26.30
C GLY A 590 23.06 32.63 -25.76
N SER A 591 22.77 31.64 -26.61
CA SER A 591 21.90 30.50 -26.27
C SER A 591 22.66 29.30 -25.69
N PHE A 592 22.06 28.64 -24.71
CA PHE A 592 22.49 27.33 -24.19
C PHE A 592 21.49 26.26 -24.60
N GLU A 593 21.95 25.23 -25.31
CA GLU A 593 21.09 24.21 -25.89
C GLU A 593 21.68 22.80 -25.75
N TRP A 594 20.86 21.85 -25.28
CA TRP A 594 21.20 20.43 -25.23
C TRP A 594 19.96 19.54 -25.31
N ALA A 595 20.15 18.27 -25.69
CA ALA A 595 19.10 17.25 -25.64
C ALA A 595 19.63 15.91 -25.13
N GLY A 596 18.77 15.16 -24.46
CA GLY A 596 19.11 13.88 -23.82
C GLY A 596 19.12 12.65 -24.74
N SER A 597 18.85 12.82 -26.04
CA SER A 597 18.66 11.70 -26.98
C SER A 597 19.92 10.94 -27.35
N SER A 598 21.10 11.57 -27.28
CA SER A 598 22.41 10.90 -27.40
C SER A 598 23.55 11.80 -26.90
N LEU A 599 24.76 11.26 -26.74
CA LEU A 599 25.95 12.07 -26.41
C LEU A 599 26.21 13.17 -27.46
N ARG A 600 25.92 12.91 -28.74
CA ARG A 600 26.06 13.91 -29.80
C ARG A 600 25.07 15.06 -29.65
N ASN A 601 23.88 14.78 -29.11
CA ASN A 601 22.84 15.78 -28.85
C ASN A 601 23.07 16.52 -27.51
N LEU A 602 23.64 15.83 -26.52
CA LEU A 602 24.07 16.42 -25.24
C LEU A 602 25.14 17.49 -25.47
N PHE A 603 26.10 17.22 -26.35
CA PHE A 603 27.15 18.17 -26.78
C PHE A 603 26.87 18.78 -28.16
N ALA A 604 25.59 19.07 -28.46
CA ALA A 604 25.20 19.68 -29.74
C ALA A 604 25.95 21.00 -30.02
N GLN A 605 26.24 21.76 -28.97
CA GLN A 605 27.17 22.88 -28.97
C GLN A 605 28.57 22.39 -28.57
N ARG A 606 29.50 22.23 -29.54
CA ARG A 606 30.83 21.63 -29.32
C ARG A 606 31.67 22.32 -28.24
N ARG A 607 31.49 23.64 -28.04
CA ARG A 607 32.16 24.39 -26.96
C ARG A 607 31.89 23.82 -25.57
N ASN A 608 30.75 23.17 -25.37
CA ASN A 608 30.36 22.60 -24.08
C ASN A 608 31.17 21.35 -23.71
N LEU A 609 31.91 20.74 -24.65
CA LEU A 609 32.87 19.67 -24.34
C LEU A 609 34.00 20.15 -23.43
N PHE A 610 34.31 21.46 -23.47
CA PHE A 610 35.35 22.08 -22.65
C PHE A 610 34.77 22.90 -21.48
N SER A 611 33.44 22.85 -21.27
CA SER A 611 32.78 23.59 -20.19
C SER A 611 32.76 22.77 -18.90
N LEU A 612 33.43 23.27 -17.86
CA LEU A 612 33.41 22.66 -16.52
C LEU A 612 31.98 22.62 -15.95
N SER A 613 31.16 23.65 -16.20
CA SER A 613 29.76 23.69 -15.75
C SER A 613 28.90 22.62 -16.43
N MET A 614 29.15 22.34 -17.73
CA MET A 614 28.45 21.27 -18.46
C MET A 614 28.79 19.90 -17.86
N TRP A 615 30.09 19.61 -17.67
CA TRP A 615 30.52 18.36 -17.04
C TRP A 615 30.04 18.25 -15.59
N ARG A 616 29.98 19.37 -14.85
CA ARG A 616 29.40 19.41 -13.51
C ARG A 616 27.92 19.04 -13.52
N MET A 617 27.14 19.53 -14.49
CA MET A 617 25.74 19.12 -14.62
C MET A 617 25.60 17.64 -14.97
N VAL A 618 26.39 17.11 -15.90
CA VAL A 618 26.37 15.67 -16.23
C VAL A 618 26.71 14.81 -15.01
N PHE A 619 27.73 15.22 -14.24
CA PHE A 619 28.05 14.58 -12.96
C PHE A 619 26.89 14.64 -11.97
N ASP A 620 26.27 15.82 -11.80
CA ASP A 620 25.14 16.02 -10.89
C ASP A 620 23.89 15.23 -11.32
N MET A 621 23.64 15.04 -12.62
CA MET A 621 22.59 14.15 -13.14
C MET A 621 22.82 12.71 -12.70
N VAL A 622 24.03 12.20 -12.91
CA VAL A 622 24.40 10.84 -12.48
C VAL A 622 24.27 10.72 -10.97
N ARG A 623 24.79 11.71 -10.22
CA ARG A 623 24.70 11.73 -8.76
C ARG A 623 23.25 11.75 -8.29
N PHE A 624 22.41 12.62 -8.85
CA PHE A 624 21.00 12.73 -8.48
C PHE A 624 20.25 11.42 -8.70
N ASN A 625 20.45 10.78 -9.86
CA ASN A 625 19.80 9.50 -10.17
C ASN A 625 20.13 8.39 -9.16
N HIS A 626 21.34 8.39 -8.59
CA HIS A 626 21.76 7.38 -7.61
C HIS A 626 21.43 7.76 -6.15
N PHE A 627 21.55 9.03 -5.76
CA PHE A 627 21.41 9.46 -4.37
C PHE A 627 19.98 9.91 -4.01
N ALA A 628 19.23 10.52 -4.93
CA ALA A 628 17.87 10.99 -4.64
C ALA A 628 16.93 9.86 -4.14
N PRO A 629 16.95 8.63 -4.71
CA PRO A 629 16.13 7.52 -4.20
C PRO A 629 16.38 7.17 -2.72
N ASP A 630 17.52 7.54 -2.14
CA ASP A 630 17.81 7.24 -0.73
C ASP A 630 16.86 7.98 0.22
N LEU A 631 16.40 9.18 -0.19
CA LEU A 631 15.40 9.96 0.54
C LEU A 631 14.09 9.18 0.74
N LEU A 632 13.76 8.31 -0.23
CA LEU A 632 12.54 7.50 -0.23
C LEU A 632 12.59 6.29 0.71
N ARG A 633 13.75 6.00 1.33
CA ARG A 633 13.97 4.88 2.27
C ARG A 633 13.90 5.29 3.74
N LEU A 634 13.88 6.58 4.05
CA LEU A 634 13.86 7.08 5.42
C LEU A 634 12.44 6.97 6.02
N PRO A 635 12.28 6.41 7.23
CA PRO A 635 10.96 6.19 7.85
C PRO A 635 10.25 7.49 8.27
N ASP A 636 11.01 8.54 8.60
CA ASP A 636 10.51 9.84 9.09
C ASP A 636 11.00 11.00 8.20
N VAL A 637 10.86 10.86 6.88
CA VAL A 637 11.30 11.92 5.97
C VAL A 637 10.40 13.15 6.07
N ASP A 638 11.00 14.33 6.17
CA ASP A 638 10.27 15.59 6.12
C ASP A 638 9.65 15.77 4.73
N ASN A 639 8.33 15.59 4.65
CA ASN A 639 7.54 15.75 3.43
C ASN A 639 7.25 17.23 3.08
N THR A 640 7.79 18.18 3.83
CA THR A 640 7.58 19.62 3.60
C THR A 640 8.73 20.30 2.90
N MET A 641 9.93 19.72 2.93
CA MET A 641 11.11 20.24 2.22
C MET A 641 10.87 20.33 0.71
N SER A 642 11.09 21.51 0.15
CA SER A 642 11.03 21.75 -1.30
C SER A 642 12.22 21.09 -2.02
N ILE A 643 12.06 20.83 -3.32
CA ILE A 643 13.17 20.32 -4.13
C ILE A 643 14.36 21.30 -4.17
N GLY A 644 14.11 22.61 -4.17
CA GLY A 644 15.18 23.62 -4.14
C GLY A 644 16.03 23.51 -2.87
N GLU A 645 15.40 23.44 -1.70
CA GLU A 645 16.08 23.26 -0.41
C GLU A 645 16.85 21.94 -0.36
N TYR A 646 16.29 20.85 -0.89
CA TYR A 646 16.98 19.57 -1.00
C TYR A 646 18.25 19.68 -1.85
N LEU A 647 18.17 20.34 -3.01
CA LEU A 647 19.32 20.48 -3.91
C LEU A 647 20.45 21.32 -3.30
N GLU A 648 20.09 22.40 -2.60
CA GLU A 648 21.04 23.25 -1.89
C GLU A 648 21.71 22.49 -0.73
N LYS A 649 20.90 21.84 0.11
CA LYS A 649 21.37 21.04 1.25
C LYS A 649 22.37 19.96 0.82
N GLU A 650 22.10 19.28 -0.28
CA GLU A 650 22.95 18.19 -0.77
C GLU A 650 24.12 18.68 -1.63
N GLY A 651 24.20 19.97 -1.95
CA GLY A 651 25.31 20.57 -2.70
C GLY A 651 25.30 20.30 -4.22
N TYR A 652 24.12 20.24 -4.83
CA TYR A 652 23.97 20.19 -6.30
C TYR A 652 24.23 21.56 -6.92
N SER A 653 24.78 21.60 -8.13
CA SER A 653 25.09 22.88 -8.80
C SER A 653 23.83 23.60 -9.28
N ALA A 654 23.87 24.94 -9.25
CA ALA A 654 22.83 25.77 -9.87
C ALA A 654 22.69 25.47 -11.38
N PHE A 655 23.80 25.16 -12.06
CA PHE A 655 23.77 24.81 -13.48
C PHE A 655 22.97 23.51 -13.74
N PHE A 656 23.06 22.50 -12.87
CA PHE A 656 22.22 21.30 -12.92
C PHE A 656 20.75 21.60 -12.62
N ARG A 657 20.49 22.36 -11.56
CA ARG A 657 19.13 22.76 -11.15
C ARG A 657 18.42 23.48 -12.30
N ASP A 658 19.04 24.53 -12.83
CA ASP A 658 18.40 25.48 -13.74
C ASP A 658 18.38 25.02 -15.20
N ASN A 659 19.23 24.06 -15.58
CA ASN A 659 19.33 23.59 -16.97
C ASN A 659 18.92 22.13 -17.19
N TYR A 660 18.51 21.42 -16.13
CA TYR A 660 17.98 20.06 -16.25
C TYR A 660 16.79 19.80 -15.35
N LEU A 661 16.97 19.79 -14.02
CA LEU A 661 15.96 19.23 -13.12
C LEU A 661 14.71 20.12 -13.04
N ILE A 662 14.88 21.43 -12.88
CA ILE A 662 13.76 22.37 -12.85
C ILE A 662 13.08 22.46 -14.22
N PRO A 663 13.79 22.61 -15.37
CA PRO A 663 13.16 22.53 -16.69
C PRO A 663 12.35 21.25 -16.92
N LEU A 664 12.88 20.09 -16.54
CA LEU A 664 12.17 18.81 -16.66
C LEU A 664 10.89 18.79 -15.80
N THR A 665 10.99 19.26 -14.55
CA THR A 665 9.85 19.31 -13.61
C THR A 665 8.80 20.32 -14.08
N ALA A 666 9.21 21.54 -14.43
CA ALA A 666 8.35 22.60 -14.93
C ALA A 666 7.58 22.14 -16.18
N SER A 667 8.25 21.47 -17.11
CA SER A 667 7.64 20.93 -18.33
C SER A 667 6.60 19.85 -18.03
N THR A 668 6.91 18.97 -17.07
CA THR A 668 6.06 17.82 -16.72
C THR A 668 4.73 18.25 -16.11
N TRP A 669 4.71 19.31 -15.29
CA TRP A 669 3.51 19.80 -14.61
C TRP A 669 2.97 21.12 -15.16
N SER A 670 3.52 21.62 -16.27
CA SER A 670 3.19 22.95 -16.81
C SER A 670 3.14 24.01 -15.71
N THR A 671 4.16 24.04 -14.86
CA THR A 671 4.28 24.93 -13.71
C THR A 671 5.54 25.77 -13.84
N SER A 672 5.51 27.02 -13.36
CA SER A 672 6.66 27.91 -13.47
C SER A 672 7.89 27.34 -12.74
N PRO A 673 9.10 27.56 -13.28
CA PRO A 673 10.36 27.16 -12.65
C PRO A 673 10.48 27.55 -11.17
N ASP A 674 10.08 28.78 -10.81
CA ASP A 674 10.13 29.26 -9.44
C ASP A 674 9.22 28.49 -8.49
N LYS A 675 7.97 28.23 -8.90
CA LYS A 675 7.03 27.44 -8.10
C LYS A 675 7.53 26.00 -7.95
N CYS A 676 8.05 25.40 -9.02
CA CYS A 676 8.66 24.07 -8.95
C CYS A 676 9.83 24.06 -7.95
N ASN A 677 10.72 25.04 -8.00
CA ASN A 677 11.89 25.10 -7.13
C ASN A 677 11.52 25.32 -5.65
N LEU A 678 10.61 26.26 -5.38
CA LEU A 678 10.31 26.74 -4.01
C LEU A 678 9.21 25.95 -3.30
N GLN A 679 8.28 25.34 -4.03
CA GLN A 679 7.06 24.79 -3.43
C GLN A 679 6.89 23.28 -3.67
N PHE A 680 7.54 22.69 -4.66
CA PHE A 680 7.34 21.28 -4.98
C PHE A 680 8.05 20.39 -3.96
N PRO A 681 7.34 19.50 -3.22
CA PRO A 681 7.97 18.67 -2.20
C PRO A 681 8.98 17.68 -2.81
N ALA A 682 10.19 17.64 -2.27
CA ALA A 682 11.29 16.82 -2.77
C ALA A 682 10.94 15.34 -2.84
N VAL A 683 10.32 14.80 -1.77
CA VAL A 683 9.91 13.40 -1.68
C VAL A 683 8.90 13.03 -2.77
N THR A 684 7.92 13.91 -3.01
CA THR A 684 6.89 13.69 -4.03
C THR A 684 7.51 13.66 -5.43
N LEU A 685 8.36 14.63 -5.75
CA LEU A 685 9.04 14.69 -7.05
C LEU A 685 9.97 13.48 -7.26
N ILE A 686 10.82 13.16 -6.28
CA ILE A 686 11.77 12.05 -6.38
C ILE A 686 11.01 10.72 -6.52
N ARG A 687 9.91 10.53 -5.77
CA ARG A 687 9.05 9.36 -5.92
C ARG A 687 8.47 9.28 -7.33
N PHE A 688 7.99 10.39 -7.87
CA PHE A 688 7.46 10.45 -9.23
C PHE A 688 8.53 10.06 -10.25
N LEU A 689 9.72 10.67 -10.19
CA LEU A 689 10.82 10.39 -11.11
C LEU A 689 11.27 8.92 -11.01
N TYR A 690 11.30 8.37 -9.80
CA TYR A 690 11.60 6.96 -9.57
C TYR A 690 10.57 6.04 -10.23
N ASN A 691 9.28 6.28 -9.97
CA ASN A 691 8.18 5.48 -10.51
C ASN A 691 8.13 5.52 -12.05
N HIS A 692 8.54 6.64 -12.66
CA HIS A 692 8.58 6.83 -14.11
C HIS A 692 9.91 6.43 -14.76
N ASN A 693 10.82 5.77 -14.04
CA ASN A 693 12.18 5.43 -14.51
C ASN A 693 12.96 6.62 -15.08
N LEU A 694 12.66 7.84 -14.62
CA LEU A 694 13.38 9.07 -14.99
C LEU A 694 14.67 9.25 -14.17
N LEU A 695 14.91 8.40 -13.16
CA LEU A 695 16.15 8.30 -12.38
C LEU A 695 17.07 7.17 -12.88
N ASN A 696 17.28 7.06 -14.20
CA ASN A 696 18.14 6.02 -14.77
C ASN A 696 19.25 6.65 -15.63
N THR A 697 20.50 6.20 -15.42
CA THR A 697 21.70 6.65 -16.15
C THR A 697 22.02 5.78 -17.37
N LEU A 698 21.42 4.59 -17.46
CA LEU A 698 21.70 3.58 -18.49
C LEU A 698 20.43 3.25 -19.29
N GLY A 699 20.16 4.06 -20.33
CA GLY A 699 19.53 3.68 -21.62
C GLY A 699 18.15 2.99 -21.69
N ASN A 700 17.57 2.51 -20.60
CA ASN A 700 16.30 1.78 -20.61
C ASN A 700 15.17 2.75 -20.26
N GLY A 701 14.82 3.62 -21.20
CA GLY A 701 13.63 4.48 -21.10
C GLY A 701 12.35 3.66 -21.09
N LEU A 702 11.27 4.24 -20.55
CA LEU A 702 9.94 3.64 -20.66
C LEU A 702 9.50 3.59 -22.13
N GLU A 703 8.76 2.54 -22.48
CA GLU A 703 8.01 2.49 -23.73
C GLU A 703 6.79 3.42 -23.60
N TRP A 704 6.84 4.54 -24.32
CA TRP A 704 5.77 5.53 -24.35
C TRP A 704 4.77 5.19 -25.46
N LEU A 705 3.51 5.49 -25.19
CA LEU A 705 2.38 5.21 -26.06
C LEU A 705 1.49 6.45 -26.19
N GLY A 706 0.88 6.65 -27.35
CA GLY A 706 -0.23 7.57 -27.59
C GLY A 706 -1.52 6.79 -27.87
N VAL A 707 -2.66 7.49 -27.83
CA VAL A 707 -3.95 6.92 -28.27
C VAL A 707 -4.05 7.06 -29.78
N THR A 708 -4.34 5.96 -30.47
CA THR A 708 -4.45 5.99 -31.94
C THR A 708 -5.60 6.90 -32.35
N ASN A 709 -5.36 7.77 -33.35
CA ASN A 709 -6.33 8.78 -33.81
C ASN A 709 -6.74 9.81 -32.74
N GLY A 710 -5.95 9.93 -31.67
CA GLY A 710 -6.13 10.92 -30.61
C GLY A 710 -7.02 10.44 -29.46
N ALA A 711 -6.86 11.09 -28.31
CA ALA A 711 -7.51 10.72 -27.06
C ALA A 711 -9.05 10.86 -27.09
N LYS A 712 -9.62 11.68 -27.99
CA LYS A 712 -11.06 11.77 -28.22
C LYS A 712 -11.70 10.42 -28.57
N SER A 713 -10.93 9.49 -29.16
CA SER A 713 -11.42 8.18 -29.60
C SER A 713 -12.11 7.37 -28.47
N TYR A 714 -11.62 7.45 -27.23
CA TYR A 714 -12.29 6.74 -26.13
C TYR A 714 -13.55 7.45 -25.63
N ILE A 715 -13.63 8.78 -25.76
CA ILE A 715 -14.87 9.52 -25.47
C ILE A 715 -15.94 9.10 -26.48
N ASP A 716 -15.60 9.11 -27.77
CA ASP A 716 -16.51 8.70 -28.84
C ASP A 716 -17.00 7.26 -28.62
N THR A 717 -16.12 6.36 -28.18
CA THR A 717 -16.47 4.97 -27.85
C THR A 717 -17.43 4.85 -26.67
N ILE A 718 -17.21 5.61 -25.59
CA ILE A 718 -18.15 5.61 -24.44
C ILE A 718 -19.50 6.20 -24.86
N MET A 719 -19.50 7.30 -25.63
CA MET A 719 -20.71 8.01 -26.02
C MET A 719 -21.55 7.25 -27.05
N ALA A 720 -20.94 6.39 -27.87
CA ALA A 720 -21.65 5.57 -28.86
C ALA A 720 -22.74 4.67 -28.24
N VAL A 721 -22.63 4.35 -26.95
CA VAL A 721 -23.55 3.46 -26.22
C VAL A 721 -24.24 4.16 -25.04
N PHE A 722 -23.90 5.42 -24.76
CA PHE A 722 -24.45 6.16 -23.62
C PHE A 722 -25.71 6.96 -24.04
N PRO A 723 -26.78 7.00 -23.22
CA PRO A 723 -27.99 7.75 -23.55
C PRO A 723 -27.71 9.26 -23.70
N SER A 724 -28.02 9.83 -24.87
CA SER A 724 -27.72 11.24 -25.18
C SER A 724 -28.55 12.21 -24.32
N ASP A 725 -29.73 11.82 -23.89
CA ASP A 725 -30.62 12.60 -23.02
C ASP A 725 -30.13 12.69 -21.56
N HIS A 726 -29.10 11.92 -21.21
CA HIS A 726 -28.43 11.98 -19.92
C HIS A 726 -27.14 12.82 -19.95
N VAL A 727 -26.83 13.48 -21.08
CA VAL A 727 -25.66 14.35 -21.25
C VAL A 727 -26.09 15.80 -21.38
N PHE A 728 -25.62 16.65 -20.48
CA PHE A 728 -25.96 18.08 -20.44
C PHE A 728 -24.72 18.93 -20.72
N LEU A 729 -24.55 19.33 -21.98
CA LEU A 729 -23.52 20.29 -22.41
C LEU A 729 -23.99 21.74 -22.22
N ASN A 730 -23.07 22.69 -22.09
CA ASN A 730 -23.38 24.10 -21.82
C ASN A 730 -24.27 24.31 -20.58
N GLN A 731 -24.18 23.40 -19.60
CA GLN A 731 -24.95 23.47 -18.37
C GLN A 731 -24.00 23.49 -17.16
N PRO A 732 -23.29 24.61 -16.93
CA PRO A 732 -22.43 24.74 -15.76
C PRO A 732 -23.26 24.61 -14.49
N VAL A 733 -22.92 23.61 -13.66
CA VAL A 733 -23.42 23.51 -12.30
C VAL A 733 -22.77 24.62 -11.47
N VAL A 734 -23.55 25.32 -10.66
CA VAL A 734 -23.08 26.43 -9.81
C VAL A 734 -23.23 26.13 -8.32
N SER A 735 -24.00 25.11 -7.96
CA SER A 735 -24.15 24.71 -6.56
C SER A 735 -24.50 23.23 -6.42
N VAL A 736 -23.93 22.59 -5.40
CA VAL A 736 -24.23 21.23 -4.96
C VAL A 736 -24.49 21.27 -3.45
N MET A 737 -25.68 20.86 -3.05
CA MET A 737 -26.14 20.89 -1.66
C MET A 737 -26.70 19.53 -1.27
N ASN A 738 -26.20 18.96 -0.18
CA ASN A 738 -26.86 17.79 0.41
C ASN A 738 -28.10 18.26 1.17
N ASP A 739 -29.19 17.52 1.03
CA ASP A 739 -30.38 17.65 1.85
C ASP A 739 -30.23 16.68 3.06
N PRO A 740 -30.08 17.20 4.29
CA PRO A 740 -29.91 16.37 5.47
C PRO A 740 -31.12 15.47 5.78
N ASP A 741 -32.32 15.88 5.38
CA ASP A 741 -33.57 15.19 5.73
C ASP A 741 -33.85 14.04 4.75
N SER A 742 -33.64 14.27 3.46
CA SER A 742 -33.84 13.22 2.44
C SER A 742 -32.59 12.37 2.17
N GLY A 743 -31.41 12.84 2.59
CA GLY A 743 -30.12 12.21 2.27
C GLY A 743 -29.71 12.33 0.80
N LYS A 744 -30.52 13.02 -0.03
CA LYS A 744 -30.24 13.26 -1.44
C LYS A 744 -29.41 14.51 -1.65
N VAL A 745 -28.86 14.67 -2.84
CA VAL A 745 -28.05 15.81 -3.22
C VAL A 745 -28.74 16.59 -4.33
N LYS A 746 -28.99 17.86 -4.07
CA LYS A 746 -29.56 18.81 -5.03
C LYS A 746 -28.44 19.53 -5.75
N ILE A 747 -28.50 19.56 -7.08
CA ILE A 747 -27.64 20.39 -7.92
C ILE A 747 -28.45 21.56 -8.50
N THR A 748 -27.77 22.67 -8.72
CA THR A 748 -28.33 23.86 -9.38
C THR A 748 -27.40 24.30 -10.50
N THR A 749 -27.93 24.44 -11.71
CA THR A 749 -27.21 24.95 -12.89
C THR A 749 -27.30 26.47 -13.01
N ALA A 750 -26.42 27.09 -13.80
CA ALA A 750 -26.38 28.54 -13.97
C ALA A 750 -27.67 29.14 -14.55
N ASN A 751 -28.44 28.36 -15.33
CA ASN A 751 -29.74 28.77 -15.85
C ASN A 751 -30.90 28.62 -14.82
N GLY A 752 -30.58 28.28 -13.57
CA GLY A 752 -31.56 28.14 -12.48
C GLY A 752 -32.26 26.77 -12.42
N THR A 753 -31.96 25.84 -13.33
CA THR A 753 -32.53 24.49 -13.28
C THR A 753 -31.99 23.74 -12.07
N THR A 754 -32.87 23.00 -11.39
CA THR A 754 -32.46 22.18 -10.24
C THR A 754 -32.86 20.72 -10.45
N ALA A 755 -31.99 19.82 -10.01
CA ALA A 755 -32.23 18.38 -10.08
C ALA A 755 -31.69 17.71 -8.82
N THR A 756 -32.32 16.60 -8.43
CA THR A 756 -31.97 15.86 -7.21
C THR A 756 -31.48 14.47 -7.57
N TYR A 757 -30.40 14.06 -6.91
CA TYR A 757 -29.68 12.81 -7.13
C TYR A 757 -29.47 12.09 -5.80
N ASP A 758 -29.34 10.77 -5.84
CA ASP A 758 -28.97 9.98 -4.66
C ASP A 758 -27.47 10.10 -4.36
N HIS A 759 -26.65 10.40 -5.38
CA HIS A 759 -25.23 10.69 -5.23
C HIS A 759 -24.73 11.68 -6.29
N VAL A 760 -23.73 12.49 -5.96
CA VAL A 760 -23.05 13.41 -6.88
C VAL A 760 -21.54 13.16 -6.85
N ILE A 761 -20.95 12.99 -8.03
CA ILE A 761 -19.51 12.90 -8.22
C ILE A 761 -19.01 14.22 -8.82
N LEU A 762 -18.15 14.91 -8.09
CA LEU A 762 -17.46 16.10 -8.56
C LEU A 762 -16.16 15.68 -9.23
N ALA A 763 -16.18 15.66 -10.56
CA ALA A 763 -15.05 15.36 -11.44
C ALA A 763 -14.44 16.65 -12.04
N THR A 764 -14.40 17.70 -11.23
CA THR A 764 -13.86 19.02 -11.56
C THR A 764 -12.51 19.27 -10.86
N PRO A 765 -11.74 20.30 -11.27
CA PRO A 765 -10.62 20.79 -10.49
C PRO A 765 -11.02 21.11 -9.04
N ALA A 766 -10.15 20.85 -8.07
CA ALA A 766 -10.47 21.00 -6.65
C ALA A 766 -11.00 22.39 -6.24
N PRO A 767 -10.44 23.53 -6.72
CA PRO A 767 -11.01 24.85 -6.42
C PRO A 767 -12.46 24.99 -6.91
N GLN A 768 -12.77 24.44 -8.08
CA GLN A 768 -14.12 24.42 -8.62
C GLN A 768 -15.03 23.50 -7.78
N ALA A 769 -14.58 22.29 -7.46
CA ALA A 769 -15.31 21.37 -6.58
C ALA A 769 -15.64 22.03 -5.23
N PHE A 770 -14.67 22.74 -4.64
CA PHE A 770 -14.86 23.49 -3.40
C PHE A 770 -15.89 24.60 -3.54
N SER A 771 -15.81 25.40 -4.61
CA SER A 771 -16.77 26.47 -4.90
C SER A 771 -18.21 25.92 -4.98
N LEU A 772 -18.40 24.79 -5.67
CA LEU A 772 -19.71 24.15 -5.84
C LEU A 772 -20.36 23.74 -4.50
N VAL A 773 -19.56 23.26 -3.55
CA VAL A 773 -20.05 22.78 -2.24
C VAL A 773 -19.93 23.80 -1.11
N SER A 774 -19.25 24.93 -1.34
CA SER A 774 -18.80 25.90 -0.33
C SER A 774 -19.87 26.29 0.71
N LYS A 775 -21.12 26.47 0.28
CA LYS A 775 -22.27 26.84 1.13
C LYS A 775 -22.63 25.77 2.16
N THR A 776 -22.39 24.49 1.86
CA THR A 776 -22.75 23.34 2.71
C THR A 776 -21.54 22.51 3.13
N ALA A 777 -20.33 22.93 2.76
CA ALA A 777 -19.10 22.21 3.07
C ALA A 777 -18.87 22.12 4.58
N THR A 778 -18.62 20.90 5.05
CA THR A 778 -18.20 20.63 6.43
C THR A 778 -16.84 21.27 6.73
N PRO A 779 -16.49 21.50 8.01
CA PRO A 779 -15.17 22.02 8.37
C PRO A 779 -14.00 21.20 7.80
N LEU A 780 -14.17 19.88 7.72
CA LEU A 780 -13.15 18.97 7.17
C LEU A 780 -13.06 19.06 5.64
N GLU A 781 -14.18 19.16 4.94
CA GLU A 781 -14.15 19.42 3.49
C GLU A 781 -13.52 20.77 3.17
N LYS A 782 -13.79 21.80 3.98
CA LYS A 782 -13.15 23.12 3.84
C LYS A 782 -11.64 23.01 3.99
N SER A 783 -11.15 22.39 5.07
CA SER A 783 -9.71 22.31 5.33
C SER A 783 -8.95 21.48 4.29
N ILE A 784 -9.57 20.45 3.72
CA ILE A 784 -8.96 19.59 2.69
C ILE A 784 -9.02 20.27 1.32
N LEU A 785 -10.20 20.69 0.87
CA LEU A 785 -10.38 21.18 -0.50
C LEU A 785 -9.73 22.54 -0.74
N SER A 786 -9.61 23.39 0.30
CA SER A 786 -8.94 24.69 0.17
C SER A 786 -7.42 24.59 0.04
N ALA A 787 -6.83 23.42 0.27
CA ALA A 787 -5.38 23.21 0.16
C ALA A 787 -4.90 22.97 -1.29
N PHE A 788 -5.83 22.77 -2.22
CA PHE A 788 -5.53 22.51 -3.62
C PHE A 788 -5.63 23.79 -4.44
N GLU A 789 -4.59 24.05 -5.22
CA GLU A 789 -4.50 25.18 -6.13
C GLU A 789 -4.30 24.68 -7.56
N THR A 790 -4.56 25.56 -8.53
CA THR A 790 -4.34 25.28 -9.95
C THR A 790 -3.61 26.43 -10.63
N THR A 791 -2.95 26.13 -11.75
CA THR A 791 -2.38 27.11 -12.67
C THR A 791 -3.09 27.02 -14.01
N THR A 792 -3.50 28.17 -14.54
CA THR A 792 -4.04 28.25 -15.91
C THR A 792 -2.88 28.33 -16.90
N ASN A 793 -2.96 27.52 -17.94
CA ASN A 793 -1.94 27.39 -18.97
C ASN A 793 -2.59 27.47 -20.35
N THR A 794 -1.91 28.13 -21.29
CA THR A 794 -2.38 28.31 -22.67
C THR A 794 -1.65 27.36 -23.60
N ALA A 795 -2.37 26.46 -24.26
CA ALA A 795 -1.84 25.59 -25.30
C ALA A 795 -2.19 26.16 -26.69
N VAL A 796 -1.20 26.28 -27.57
CA VAL A 796 -1.39 26.76 -28.94
C VAL A 796 -0.97 25.67 -29.91
N LEU A 797 -1.88 25.26 -30.81
CA LEU A 797 -1.59 24.38 -31.93
C LEU A 797 -1.17 25.23 -33.13
N HIS A 798 0.04 25.02 -33.66
CA HIS A 798 0.59 25.84 -34.75
C HIS A 798 1.65 25.09 -35.58
N SER A 799 2.21 25.79 -36.58
CA SER A 799 3.35 25.32 -37.41
C SER A 799 4.59 26.23 -37.39
N ASP A 800 4.59 27.28 -36.55
CA ASP A 800 5.73 28.19 -36.37
C ASP A 800 6.96 27.52 -35.73
N GLU A 801 8.03 27.37 -36.52
CA GLU A 801 9.32 26.79 -36.07
C GLU A 801 10.15 27.75 -35.20
N ALA A 802 9.77 29.03 -35.06
CA ALA A 802 10.46 29.97 -34.18
C ALA A 802 10.37 29.57 -32.68
N LEU A 803 9.36 28.76 -32.34
CA LEU A 803 9.17 28.17 -31.01
C LEU A 803 9.81 26.77 -30.91
N LEU A 804 10.83 26.48 -31.71
CA LEU A 804 11.72 25.33 -31.52
C LEU A 804 13.14 25.81 -31.21
N PRO A 805 14.02 24.94 -30.66
CA PRO A 805 15.42 25.28 -30.46
C PRO A 805 16.10 25.75 -31.76
N GLN A 806 17.02 26.71 -31.65
CA GLN A 806 17.76 27.24 -32.80
C GLN A 806 18.60 26.15 -33.47
N ASN A 807 19.23 25.29 -32.67
CA ASN A 807 19.96 24.15 -33.18
C ASN A 807 19.02 22.98 -33.45
N ARG A 808 18.75 22.72 -34.73
CA ARG A 808 17.95 21.57 -35.20
C ARG A 808 18.41 20.22 -34.66
N ARG A 809 19.68 20.07 -34.25
CA ARG A 809 20.17 18.83 -33.64
C ARG A 809 19.55 18.55 -32.28
N VAL A 810 19.04 19.54 -31.55
CA VAL A 810 18.41 19.33 -30.25
C VAL A 810 16.89 19.31 -30.33
N TRP A 811 16.32 19.28 -31.54
CA TRP A 811 14.88 19.10 -31.70
C TRP A 811 14.46 17.76 -31.14
N SER A 812 13.68 17.84 -30.08
CA SER A 812 13.17 16.73 -29.31
C SER A 812 11.65 16.70 -29.39
N THR A 813 11.04 15.71 -28.75
CA THR A 813 9.58 15.66 -28.65
C THR A 813 9.08 16.79 -27.77
N TRP A 814 9.73 17.07 -26.64
CA TRP A 814 9.39 18.17 -25.74
C TRP A 814 10.59 19.11 -25.66
N ASN A 815 10.37 20.37 -26.02
CA ASN A 815 11.42 21.37 -26.13
C ASN A 815 11.13 22.48 -25.12
N TYR A 816 11.83 22.47 -23.99
CA TYR A 816 11.72 23.53 -23.00
C TYR A 816 12.44 24.77 -23.51
N LEU A 817 11.74 25.90 -23.53
CA LEU A 817 12.26 27.20 -23.92
C LEU A 817 12.22 28.18 -22.75
N SER A 818 13.27 28.97 -22.59
CA SER A 818 13.29 30.06 -21.61
C SER A 818 14.16 31.21 -22.08
N ASN A 819 13.75 32.45 -21.79
CA ASN A 819 14.55 33.67 -21.96
C ASN A 819 15.33 34.03 -20.68
N GLY A 820 15.41 33.13 -19.70
CA GLY A 820 16.02 33.36 -18.39
C GLY A 820 15.04 33.81 -17.30
N ALA A 821 13.81 34.21 -17.65
CA ALA A 821 12.76 34.46 -16.67
C ALA A 821 12.29 33.14 -16.02
N ALA A 822 12.05 33.18 -14.71
CA ALA A 822 11.75 32.00 -13.89
C ALA A 822 10.25 31.88 -13.51
N ASP A 823 9.44 32.86 -13.91
CA ASP A 823 8.02 32.98 -13.62
C ASP A 823 7.12 32.28 -14.66
N GLN A 824 7.63 31.95 -15.85
CA GLN A 824 6.89 31.27 -16.92
C GLN A 824 7.61 30.02 -17.42
N VAL A 825 6.85 28.93 -17.56
CA VAL A 825 7.28 27.74 -18.32
C VAL A 825 6.86 27.91 -19.77
N CYS A 826 7.71 27.54 -20.74
CA CYS A 826 7.34 27.42 -22.14
C CYS A 826 7.84 26.07 -22.67
N VAL A 827 6.95 25.27 -23.23
CA VAL A 827 7.29 23.94 -23.78
C VAL A 827 6.62 23.74 -25.11
N THR A 828 7.42 23.41 -26.12
CA THR A 828 6.91 23.06 -27.45
C THR A 828 6.97 21.55 -27.66
N TYR A 829 5.79 20.94 -27.81
CA TYR A 829 5.62 19.55 -28.20
C TYR A 829 5.66 19.40 -29.72
N ASN A 830 6.61 18.62 -30.22
CA ASN A 830 6.69 18.25 -31.63
C ASN A 830 5.81 17.03 -31.89
N MET A 831 4.61 17.27 -32.43
CA MET A 831 3.58 16.24 -32.62
C MET A 831 3.91 15.30 -33.78
N ASN A 832 4.80 15.69 -34.69
CA ASN A 832 5.34 14.78 -35.69
C ASN A 832 6.08 13.60 -35.02
N ARG A 833 6.73 13.84 -33.87
CA ARG A 833 7.44 12.82 -33.09
C ARG A 833 6.55 12.14 -32.07
N ALA A 834 5.76 12.91 -31.31
CA ALA A 834 4.89 12.36 -30.26
C ALA A 834 3.80 11.44 -30.83
N GLN A 835 3.13 11.86 -31.90
CA GLN A 835 2.01 11.14 -32.49
C GLN A 835 2.34 10.44 -33.82
N GLY A 836 3.59 10.53 -34.29
CA GLY A 836 3.98 10.00 -35.59
C GLY A 836 3.33 10.72 -36.78
N VAL A 837 2.91 11.99 -36.61
CA VAL A 837 2.30 12.77 -37.70
C VAL A 837 3.33 13.02 -38.80
N SER A 838 3.00 12.67 -40.04
CA SER A 838 3.93 12.78 -41.18
C SER A 838 4.38 14.22 -41.42
N HIS A 839 5.65 14.50 -41.10
CA HIS A 839 6.26 15.81 -41.38
C HIS A 839 6.33 16.09 -42.89
N ALA A 840 6.51 15.07 -43.73
CA ALA A 840 6.52 15.23 -45.18
C ALA A 840 5.16 15.70 -45.73
N LYS A 841 4.06 15.26 -45.12
CA LYS A 841 2.70 15.60 -45.54
C LYS A 841 2.20 16.91 -44.93
N TYR A 842 2.40 17.11 -43.63
CA TYR A 842 1.78 18.21 -42.88
C TYR A 842 2.76 19.35 -42.53
N GLY A 843 4.07 19.14 -42.70
CA GLY A 843 5.11 20.03 -42.17
C GLY A 843 5.24 19.89 -40.65
N SER A 844 5.79 20.95 -40.02
CA SER A 844 5.89 21.05 -38.57
C SER A 844 4.51 21.17 -37.93
N VAL A 845 4.17 20.19 -37.09
CA VAL A 845 2.92 20.17 -36.31
C VAL A 845 3.30 20.29 -34.84
N LEU A 846 3.02 21.43 -34.24
CA LEU A 846 3.54 21.82 -32.94
C LEU A 846 2.43 22.21 -31.99
N VAL A 847 2.57 21.83 -30.72
CA VAL A 847 1.72 22.32 -29.63
C VAL A 847 2.62 23.01 -28.61
N THR A 848 2.51 24.33 -28.48
CA THR A 848 3.28 25.09 -27.50
C THR A 848 2.43 25.43 -26.29
N MET A 849 2.89 25.00 -25.12
CA MET A 849 2.36 25.39 -23.83
C MET A 849 3.03 26.69 -23.38
N ASN A 850 2.22 27.70 -23.05
CA ASN A 850 2.63 28.99 -22.52
C ASN A 850 3.75 29.65 -23.34
N PRO A 851 3.51 29.95 -24.63
CA PRO A 851 4.54 30.47 -25.52
C PRO A 851 5.18 31.75 -24.95
N LEU A 852 6.52 31.86 -25.08
CA LEU A 852 7.28 33.07 -24.68
C LEU A 852 6.83 34.30 -25.49
N SER A 853 6.45 34.07 -26.75
CA SER A 853 5.82 35.01 -27.66
C SER A 853 4.80 34.25 -28.48
N MET A 854 3.63 34.83 -28.75
CA MET A 854 2.61 34.17 -29.57
C MET A 854 3.19 33.77 -30.94
N PRO A 855 2.88 32.56 -31.46
CA PRO A 855 3.27 32.16 -32.81
C PRO A 855 2.73 33.13 -33.87
N ASP A 856 3.32 33.17 -35.07
CA ASP A 856 2.73 33.93 -36.19
C ASP A 856 1.27 33.48 -36.40
N GLU A 857 0.35 34.46 -36.37
CA GLU A 857 -1.10 34.23 -36.46
C GLU A 857 -1.49 33.36 -37.66
N ARG A 858 -0.74 33.46 -38.78
CA ARG A 858 -0.98 32.67 -40.00
C ARG A 858 -0.71 31.18 -39.83
N THR A 859 0.03 30.80 -38.79
CA THR A 859 0.41 29.41 -38.52
C THR A 859 -0.45 28.76 -37.43
N ILE A 860 -1.23 29.55 -36.69
CA ILE A 860 -2.05 29.10 -35.57
C ILE A 860 -3.29 28.38 -36.11
N GLN A 861 -3.60 27.22 -35.53
CA GLN A 861 -4.79 26.43 -35.83
C GLN A 861 -5.70 26.20 -34.62
N GLY A 862 -5.25 26.55 -33.41
CA GLY A 862 -6.10 26.51 -32.22
C GLY A 862 -5.39 27.07 -30.99
N VAL A 863 -6.16 27.68 -30.10
CA VAL A 863 -5.71 28.19 -28.80
C VAL A 863 -6.66 27.68 -27.73
N PHE A 864 -6.11 27.07 -26.68
CA PHE A 864 -6.86 26.39 -25.64
C PHE A 864 -6.33 26.78 -24.26
N GLN A 865 -7.21 26.86 -23.27
CA GLN A 865 -6.83 27.06 -21.88
C GLN A 865 -7.06 25.78 -21.08
N TYR A 866 -6.06 25.42 -20.27
CA TYR A 866 -6.11 24.27 -19.37
C TYR A 866 -5.71 24.66 -17.95
N GLU A 867 -6.26 23.96 -16.98
CA GLU A 867 -5.88 24.08 -15.58
C GLU A 867 -5.06 22.85 -15.15
N HIS A 868 -3.88 23.09 -14.59
CA HIS A 868 -3.02 22.06 -14.02
C HIS A 868 -2.97 22.19 -12.49
N PRO A 869 -2.97 21.08 -11.74
CA PRO A 869 -2.86 21.12 -10.29
C PRO A 869 -1.48 21.57 -9.84
N LEU A 870 -1.43 22.42 -8.81
CA LEU A 870 -0.19 22.80 -8.15
C LEU A 870 0.09 21.89 -6.96
N PHE A 871 1.30 21.33 -6.90
CA PHE A 871 1.72 20.42 -5.83
C PHE A 871 2.53 21.15 -4.77
N THR A 872 1.85 21.55 -3.71
CA THR A 872 2.45 22.13 -2.49
C THR A 872 2.48 21.10 -1.37
N PRO A 873 3.24 21.30 -0.28
CA PRO A 873 3.18 20.44 0.90
C PRO A 873 1.76 20.37 1.49
N ALA A 874 0.99 21.46 1.40
CA ALA A 874 -0.39 21.50 1.85
C ALA A 874 -1.29 20.60 0.99
N ALA A 875 -1.18 20.68 -0.34
CA ALA A 875 -1.91 19.81 -1.26
C ALA A 875 -1.59 18.33 -1.03
N VAL A 876 -0.31 17.97 -0.89
CA VAL A 876 0.13 16.58 -0.65
C VAL A 876 -0.41 16.05 0.69
N ARG A 877 -0.42 16.87 1.75
CA ARG A 877 -1.08 16.49 3.02
C ARG A 877 -2.59 16.34 2.87
N ALA A 878 -3.26 17.22 2.12
CA ALA A 878 -4.69 17.12 1.89
C ALA A 878 -5.05 15.83 1.12
N GLN A 879 -4.19 15.35 0.22
CA GLN A 879 -4.39 14.08 -0.49
C GLN A 879 -4.44 12.86 0.43
N THR A 880 -3.70 12.84 1.54
CA THR A 880 -3.77 11.72 2.50
C THR A 880 -5.07 11.74 3.31
N MET A 881 -5.67 12.93 3.46
CA MET A 881 -6.91 13.16 4.18
C MET A 881 -8.16 12.99 3.29
N LEU A 882 -8.05 13.09 1.96
CA LEU A 882 -9.17 12.97 1.02
C LEU A 882 -10.11 11.77 1.27
N PRO A 883 -9.64 10.54 1.60
CA PRO A 883 -10.51 9.41 1.88
C PRO A 883 -11.53 9.66 3.01
N THR A 884 -11.22 10.57 3.94
CA THR A 884 -12.09 10.88 5.09
C THR A 884 -13.37 11.63 4.74
N ILE A 885 -13.43 12.27 3.56
CA ILE A 885 -14.60 13.05 3.12
C ILE A 885 -15.41 12.36 2.02
N GLN A 886 -14.89 11.28 1.40
CA GLN A 886 -15.54 10.60 0.28
C GLN A 886 -16.88 9.98 0.67
N GLY A 887 -17.92 10.27 -0.13
CA GLY A 887 -19.25 9.66 -0.01
C GLY A 887 -19.97 9.92 1.31
N THR A 888 -19.41 10.73 2.20
CA THR A 888 -19.94 10.92 3.55
C THR A 888 -21.33 11.54 3.53
N ARG A 889 -21.66 12.39 2.57
CA ARG A 889 -22.98 13.05 2.46
C ARG A 889 -23.60 12.93 1.07
N GLY A 890 -23.35 11.82 0.39
CA GLY A 890 -23.79 11.59 -0.99
C GLY A 890 -22.96 12.36 -2.03
N ILE A 891 -21.80 12.91 -1.64
CA ILE A 891 -20.89 13.66 -2.53
C ILE A 891 -19.53 12.99 -2.49
N SER A 892 -18.94 12.75 -3.67
CA SER A 892 -17.58 12.25 -3.83
C SER A 892 -16.77 13.16 -4.74
N TYR A 893 -15.45 13.18 -4.53
CA TYR A 893 -14.51 14.06 -5.24
C TYR A 893 -13.50 13.22 -6.00
N VAL A 894 -13.40 13.40 -7.31
CA VAL A 894 -12.50 12.63 -8.18
C VAL A 894 -11.75 13.57 -9.11
N GLY A 895 -10.55 13.18 -9.54
CA GLY A 895 -9.74 14.04 -10.39
C GLY A 895 -8.26 13.70 -10.34
N ALA A 896 -7.53 14.18 -11.33
CA ALA A 896 -6.09 13.99 -11.43
C ALA A 896 -5.34 14.58 -10.21
N TRP A 897 -5.86 15.69 -9.66
CA TRP A 897 -5.34 16.40 -8.50
C TRP A 897 -5.34 15.58 -7.19
N THR A 898 -6.02 14.44 -7.16
CA THR A 898 -6.08 13.56 -5.99
C THR A 898 -4.77 12.78 -5.76
N MET A 899 -3.89 12.70 -6.77
CA MET A 899 -2.59 12.01 -6.70
C MET A 899 -1.50 12.80 -7.47
N TYR A 900 -0.89 12.32 -8.55
CA TYR A 900 0.23 13.02 -9.21
C TYR A 900 -0.18 14.05 -10.29
N GLY A 901 -1.46 14.16 -10.62
CA GLY A 901 -1.95 15.11 -11.62
C GLY A 901 -2.08 14.57 -13.05
N PHE A 902 -1.98 13.26 -13.25
CA PHE A 902 -2.02 12.62 -14.56
C PHE A 902 -3.35 11.91 -14.87
N HIS A 903 -3.49 11.47 -16.13
CA HIS A 903 -4.68 10.72 -16.58
C HIS A 903 -4.90 9.43 -15.77
N GLU A 904 -3.83 8.70 -15.44
CA GLU A 904 -3.94 7.51 -14.59
C GLU A 904 -4.56 7.85 -13.22
N ASP A 905 -4.21 8.99 -12.62
CA ASP A 905 -4.70 9.40 -11.30
C ASP A 905 -6.20 9.75 -11.35
N ALA A 906 -6.62 10.37 -12.45
CA ALA A 906 -8.03 10.65 -12.73
C ALA A 906 -8.84 9.34 -12.83
N PHE A 907 -8.34 8.35 -13.58
CA PHE A 907 -8.97 7.03 -13.69
C PHE A 907 -8.96 6.27 -12.36
N THR A 908 -7.83 6.30 -11.65
CA THR A 908 -7.66 5.61 -10.36
C THR A 908 -8.63 6.14 -9.32
N SER A 909 -8.76 7.47 -9.19
CA SER A 909 -9.71 8.09 -8.25
C SER A 909 -11.17 7.81 -8.63
N ALA A 910 -11.51 7.91 -9.91
CA ALA A 910 -12.85 7.60 -10.41
C ALA A 910 -13.25 6.15 -10.18
N PHE A 911 -12.36 5.20 -10.46
CA PHE A 911 -12.59 3.77 -10.24
C PHE A 911 -12.70 3.41 -8.76
N GLY A 912 -11.94 4.07 -7.89
CA GLY A 912 -12.10 3.93 -6.44
C GLY A 912 -13.52 4.30 -5.99
N VAL A 913 -14.00 5.49 -6.37
CA VAL A 913 -15.35 5.95 -6.01
C VAL A 913 -16.44 5.12 -6.70
N ALA A 914 -16.27 4.77 -7.98
CA ALA A 914 -17.24 3.95 -8.69
C ALA A 914 -17.37 2.55 -8.06
N GLY A 915 -16.25 1.95 -7.63
CA GLY A 915 -16.24 0.68 -6.91
C GLY A 915 -16.96 0.75 -5.55
N GLU A 916 -16.77 1.84 -4.79
CA GLU A 916 -17.53 2.08 -3.55
C GLU A 916 -19.03 2.27 -3.78
N LEU A 917 -19.40 2.82 -4.93
CA LEU A 917 -20.79 2.93 -5.36
C LEU A 917 -21.36 1.64 -5.94
N GLY A 918 -20.52 0.66 -6.26
CA GLY A 918 -20.96 -0.67 -6.69
C GLY A 918 -20.62 -1.06 -8.14
N ALA A 919 -19.84 -0.25 -8.85
CA ALA A 919 -19.36 -0.64 -10.18
C ALA A 919 -18.42 -1.86 -10.10
N ARG A 920 -18.72 -2.92 -10.85
CA ARG A 920 -17.87 -4.12 -11.00
C ARG A 920 -16.89 -3.97 -12.15
N ILE A 921 -15.79 -3.26 -11.88
CA ILE A 921 -14.74 -3.00 -12.88
C ILE A 921 -14.14 -4.34 -13.35
N PRO A 922 -14.02 -4.59 -14.67
CA PRO A 922 -13.64 -5.89 -15.22
C PRO A 922 -12.16 -6.26 -15.05
N PHE A 923 -11.38 -5.45 -14.32
CA PHE A 923 -9.97 -5.66 -14.04
C PHE A 923 -9.60 -5.10 -12.65
N PRO A 924 -8.53 -5.60 -12.01
CA PRO A 924 -8.05 -5.05 -10.75
C PRO A 924 -7.61 -3.59 -10.90
N VAL A 925 -8.13 -2.71 -10.05
CA VAL A 925 -7.72 -1.31 -9.97
C VAL A 925 -6.45 -1.24 -9.12
N ALA A 926 -5.36 -0.75 -9.70
CA ALA A 926 -4.12 -0.54 -8.96
C ALA A 926 -4.08 0.87 -8.35
N ASP A 927 -3.34 1.09 -7.26
CA ASP A 927 -3.09 2.44 -6.69
C ASP A 927 -1.93 3.10 -7.45
N SER A 928 -2.10 4.31 -8.01
CA SER A 928 -1.07 5.00 -8.80
C SER A 928 0.09 5.57 -7.98
N ARG A 929 -0.06 5.74 -6.66
CA ARG A 929 0.98 6.30 -5.77
C ARG A 929 2.12 5.35 -5.48
N LEU A 930 1.81 4.06 -5.34
CA LEU A 930 2.71 3.04 -4.81
C LEU A 930 3.45 2.27 -5.93
N ARG A 931 3.58 2.83 -7.13
CA ARG A 931 4.00 2.08 -8.32
C ARG A 931 5.47 2.26 -8.66
N GLY A 932 6.24 1.37 -8.08
CA GLY A 932 7.64 1.09 -8.27
C GLY A 932 7.96 0.02 -7.23
N CYS A 933 8.85 -0.93 -7.49
CA CYS A 933 9.28 -1.86 -6.44
C CYS A 933 9.63 -1.07 -5.17
N ALA A 934 9.49 -1.67 -3.99
CA ALA A 934 10.13 -1.14 -2.78
C ALA A 934 11.53 -0.65 -3.17
N VAL A 935 11.86 0.60 -2.81
CA VAL A 935 13.06 1.29 -3.33
C VAL A 935 14.21 0.32 -3.26
N ARG A 936 14.67 -0.16 -4.42
CA ARG A 936 15.57 -1.32 -4.51
C ARG A 936 16.72 -1.15 -3.52
N GLU A 937 17.06 -2.18 -2.76
CA GLU A 937 18.24 -2.10 -1.89
C GLU A 937 19.49 -1.80 -2.71
N VAL A 938 20.34 -0.93 -2.18
CA VAL A 938 21.58 -0.52 -2.83
C VAL A 938 22.47 -1.75 -2.95
N SER A 939 22.76 -2.17 -4.19
CA SER A 939 23.68 -3.29 -4.40
C SER A 939 25.10 -2.91 -3.97
N TRP A 940 25.97 -3.89 -3.66
CA TRP A 940 27.37 -3.62 -3.36
C TRP A 940 28.07 -2.80 -4.46
N LEU A 941 27.80 -3.11 -5.73
CA LEU A 941 28.35 -2.36 -6.87
C LEU A 941 27.86 -0.91 -6.88
N GLU A 942 26.57 -0.70 -6.59
CA GLU A 942 25.99 0.64 -6.49
C GLU A 942 26.54 1.40 -5.27
N PHE A 943 26.80 0.72 -4.15
CA PHE A 943 27.44 1.30 -2.98
C PHE A 943 28.87 1.77 -3.30
N VAL A 944 29.69 0.92 -3.93
CA VAL A 944 31.04 1.29 -4.38
C VAL A 944 30.98 2.46 -5.36
N PHE A 945 30.04 2.43 -6.32
CA PHE A 945 29.86 3.52 -7.26
C PHE A 945 29.48 4.83 -6.56
N LYS A 946 28.57 4.79 -5.58
CA LYS A 946 28.21 5.93 -4.73
C LYS A 946 29.41 6.46 -3.94
N MET A 947 30.26 5.60 -3.39
CA MET A 947 31.50 6.01 -2.72
C MET A 947 32.45 6.74 -3.67
N VAL A 948 32.61 6.27 -4.90
CA VAL A 948 33.39 6.96 -5.94
C VAL A 948 32.79 8.34 -6.25
N LEU A 949 31.47 8.42 -6.46
CA LEU A 949 30.78 9.69 -6.68
C LEU A 949 30.96 10.66 -5.50
N GLN A 950 30.88 10.18 -4.26
CA GLN A 950 31.15 10.99 -3.07
C GLN A 950 32.59 11.46 -3.00
N GLY A 951 33.57 10.62 -3.34
CA GLY A 951 34.98 11.00 -3.42
C GLY A 951 35.22 12.10 -4.46
N VAL A 952 34.63 11.96 -5.65
CA VAL A 952 34.69 12.99 -6.72
C VAL A 952 33.99 14.27 -6.28
N GLN A 953 32.83 14.19 -5.62
CA GLN A 953 32.15 15.35 -5.05
C GLN A 953 33.03 16.06 -4.01
N GLY A 954 33.66 15.30 -3.11
CA GLY A 954 34.59 15.85 -2.11
C GLY A 954 35.77 16.56 -2.76
N LEU A 955 36.33 16.00 -3.82
CA LEU A 955 37.40 16.63 -4.61
C LEU A 955 36.92 17.92 -5.28
N ILE A 956 35.73 17.93 -5.90
CA ILE A 956 35.15 19.14 -6.52
C ILE A 956 34.95 20.23 -5.46
N VAL A 957 34.36 19.89 -4.31
CA VAL A 957 34.17 20.81 -3.18
C VAL A 957 35.51 21.30 -2.63
N TRP A 958 36.54 20.46 -2.58
CA TRP A 958 37.87 20.85 -2.13
C TRP A 958 38.56 21.81 -3.11
N ILE A 959 38.49 21.54 -4.42
CA ILE A 959 39.06 22.41 -5.46
C ILE A 959 38.34 23.76 -5.50
N VAL A 960 37.01 23.76 -5.45
CA VAL A 960 36.19 24.98 -5.52
C VAL A 960 36.19 25.74 -4.19
N GLY A 961 36.08 25.03 -3.07
CA GLY A 961 36.08 25.57 -1.71
C GLY A 961 37.46 25.95 -1.18
N GLY A 962 38.53 25.40 -1.75
CA GLY A 962 39.92 25.83 -1.51
C GLY A 962 40.16 27.30 -1.92
N GLY A 963 39.39 27.81 -2.89
CA GLY A 963 39.39 29.23 -3.27
C GLY A 963 38.51 30.14 -2.40
N VAL A 964 37.64 29.57 -1.54
CA VAL A 964 36.73 30.35 -0.69
C VAL A 964 37.37 30.70 0.66
N LYS A 965 38.35 29.91 1.14
CA LYS A 965 39.09 30.22 2.37
C LYS A 965 39.94 31.49 2.29
N GLU A 966 40.23 32.02 1.11
CA GLU A 966 40.91 33.33 0.94
C GLU A 966 39.97 34.54 0.96
N LYS A 967 38.65 34.36 0.74
CA LYS A 967 37.69 35.49 0.73
C LYS A 967 36.90 35.69 2.03
N GLN A 968 36.99 34.77 2.99
CA GLN A 968 36.35 34.89 4.31
C GLN A 968 37.26 35.46 5.41
N LYS A 969 38.49 35.88 5.08
CA LYS A 969 39.39 36.58 6.03
C LYS A 969 39.30 38.12 5.96
N ALA A 970 38.39 38.69 5.18
CA ALA A 970 38.25 40.14 4.99
C ALA A 970 36.80 40.66 5.04
N ARG A 971 35.88 39.97 5.75
CA ARG A 971 34.57 40.49 6.11
C ARG A 971 34.14 40.02 7.49
#